data_AF-A0A8H5WNY0-F1
#
_entry.id   AF-A0A8H5WNY0-F1
#
_cell.length_a   1.000
_cell.length_b   1.000
_cell.length_c   1.000
_cell.angle_alpha   90.00
_cell.angle_beta   90.00
_cell.angle_gamma   90.00
#
_symmetry.space_group_name_H-M   'P 1'
#
loop_
_entity.id
_entity.type
_entity.pdbx_description
1 polymer ?
#
loop_
_entity_poly.entity_id
_entity_poly.type
_entity_poly.pdbx_seq_one_letter_code
_entity_poly.pdbx_strand_id
1 'polypeptide(L)'
;MLSSTRVPQPRRRLVSDEGRSTVQDCGLTSNSQDIPDWTVLDDLSGDSTSSQFPRDDVESSISVSMGPTPAWVHSPGLSTSSLSSYGVSIDYTMTHLSPGSLPLVGHIGLSQTEILGHDSLTLGHEEYEALGHYQNGFCLVHTSKAAAWSFPVLLLQKVSYSAIAMRYAVAVALQDLDTRRHPGGFTLIVQESALAFSHFTRASSAFREGMRQSAKPVDHVETLATFYFHYVYLTHQRAVNKEELHKLSEAVVRYLQRSSIGEILTRSATELATTMTPSMRSFLCRLLLWVYREDVYAMGYRCAGEVARYMSDRPKLLRRLCVVSRPALQLNWGSLYPTEQRLDDVFSAQHLDMLVRMIQLQFQITEFGWSAMTDESSGTQRPEARDAQIEEKLNLIETDFSPTFQMITMPDDNHPTSACDLVESAAVFVTIYYAWKMIYYRCAGMPEDRIQDVLGMLMQAAQYTISKVHLKDLRRALLAAVIETKNPIHKDWIISKLGPRWRMVLEHALDRYSRLGQHVSIWTLYELASDTSGICVIQTAYPDTEKKAIAGVNSQGTFDVVVNAVDQELGALREINSAIHSNPELCYKEFKAHDNITALLESLGFAVEKHAYGLETSFVAEYGQGGRLVTICSEYDALEGVGHACGHNLIATASIASFLGMAAALKQSGAPGRVRILGCPAEEGGGGKIKLMRAGAFKSVDAALMVHASTPLDIPQPAGAEAVGGRSVAIFRGIFTGEPAHAGVVPWNGINALDAASLTYSAISMLRQQIRPTDRLNIYIKEGGQMTNIITARSVVEVGVRTLTLGENQKLQERVRNCFKGAALATGCTVAFESVYVYSQPATMIYLLDHIADVRSFEQNGHVRRPPLQRALCNEFTDIMSRRFDSHFHGDMRNPHISGGGSDFGNVSYECPSLHPLFIIPTLPTDNVHAPGFARAAGEPAAFNAAIKAAKGIAVLGVRVLLDEEFANRTREAFEDDMKRCK
;
A
#
# COMPACT_ATOMS: atom_id res chain seq x y z
N MET A 1 -44.88 50.03 69.59
CA MET A 1 -44.13 50.36 68.36
C MET A 1 -42.72 49.80 68.48
N LEU A 2 -42.08 49.07 67.54
CA LEU A 2 -42.47 48.20 66.40
C LEU A 2 -41.16 47.65 65.75
N SER A 3 -40.89 46.33 65.85
CA SER A 3 -39.86 45.53 65.14
C SER A 3 -40.11 44.03 65.45
N SER A 4 -39.52 43.09 64.69
CA SER A 4 -39.37 41.63 64.98
C SER A 4 -40.35 40.58 64.38
N THR A 5 -39.75 39.41 64.06
CA THR A 5 -40.21 37.99 64.18
C THR A 5 -41.18 37.24 63.20
N ARG A 6 -40.87 35.92 63.04
CA ARG A 6 -41.73 34.67 62.93
C ARG A 6 -42.16 34.07 61.55
N VAL A 7 -41.65 32.86 61.18
CA VAL A 7 -42.16 31.44 61.40
C VAL A 7 -43.69 31.18 61.15
N PRO A 8 -44.26 29.97 60.79
CA PRO A 8 -44.02 28.90 59.76
C PRO A 8 -45.29 28.10 59.21
N GLN A 9 -45.08 27.09 58.31
CA GLN A 9 -45.76 25.74 58.18
C GLN A 9 -47.28 25.56 57.85
N PRO A 10 -47.87 24.33 57.66
CA PRO A 10 -47.36 22.94 57.43
C PRO A 10 -48.13 22.13 56.32
N ARG A 11 -47.70 20.93 55.89
CA ARG A 11 -48.19 19.57 56.30
C ARG A 11 -47.74 18.58 55.19
N ARG A 12 -47.51 17.26 55.36
CA ARG A 12 -47.49 16.31 56.48
C ARG A 12 -46.79 15.03 55.98
N ARG A 13 -46.13 14.32 56.91
CA ARG A 13 -45.85 12.87 56.90
C ARG A 13 -46.99 12.01 56.34
N LEU A 14 -46.63 10.84 55.81
CA LEU A 14 -46.99 9.49 56.31
C LEU A 14 -46.45 8.46 55.28
N VAL A 15 -45.53 7.56 55.66
CA VAL A 15 -45.82 6.20 56.21
C VAL A 15 -46.24 5.26 55.08
N SER A 16 -45.74 4.05 54.96
CA SER A 16 -44.77 3.27 55.72
C SER A 16 -44.59 1.96 54.96
N ASP A 17 -43.75 1.07 55.51
CA ASP A 17 -43.99 -0.38 55.61
C ASP A 17 -44.18 -1.14 54.30
N GLU A 18 -43.65 -2.32 54.10
CA GLU A 18 -43.03 -3.36 54.91
C GLU A 18 -42.51 -4.28 53.79
N GLY A 19 -41.41 -4.98 53.91
CA GLY A 19 -41.04 -5.70 55.09
C GLY A 19 -39.97 -6.72 54.71
N ARG A 20 -39.16 -6.96 55.73
CA ARG A 20 -38.78 -8.28 56.22
C ARG A 20 -37.73 -9.03 55.40
N SER A 21 -36.49 -9.00 55.90
CA SER A 21 -35.95 -9.83 57.01
C SER A 21 -35.43 -11.14 56.45
N THR A 22 -34.12 -11.27 56.25
CA THR A 22 -33.14 -11.75 57.26
C THR A 22 -33.57 -13.02 57.95
N VAL A 23 -32.77 -14.07 57.74
CA VAL A 23 -32.12 -14.99 58.70
C VAL A 23 -31.68 -16.17 57.82
N GLN A 24 -30.43 -16.22 57.35
CA GLN A 24 -29.25 -16.75 58.05
C GLN A 24 -29.53 -18.12 58.69
N ASP A 25 -29.05 -19.21 58.08
CA ASP A 25 -28.07 -20.03 58.81
C ASP A 25 -27.26 -20.97 57.94
N CYS A 26 -26.11 -21.30 58.51
CA CYS A 26 -24.91 -21.88 57.93
C CYS A 26 -25.01 -23.37 57.60
N GLY A 27 -24.18 -23.82 56.65
CA GLY A 27 -23.88 -25.23 56.44
C GLY A 27 -22.77 -25.44 55.41
N LEU A 28 -21.52 -25.50 55.89
CA LEU A 28 -20.34 -25.93 55.15
C LEU A 28 -20.52 -27.38 54.65
N THR A 29 -20.30 -27.62 53.36
CA THR A 29 -19.60 -28.82 52.87
C THR A 29 -18.79 -28.47 51.63
N SER A 30 -17.66 -29.15 51.51
CA SER A 30 -16.46 -28.88 50.72
C SER A 30 -16.52 -29.33 49.26
N ASN A 31 -15.57 -28.78 48.48
CA ASN A 31 -14.93 -29.32 47.28
C ASN A 31 -15.70 -29.24 45.95
N SER A 32 -15.34 -28.23 45.14
CA SER A 32 -14.62 -28.47 43.88
C SER A 32 -14.07 -27.14 43.36
N GLN A 33 -12.81 -27.19 42.89
CA GLN A 33 -12.18 -26.12 42.13
C GLN A 33 -12.85 -26.10 40.75
N ASP A 34 -13.80 -25.19 40.53
CA ASP A 34 -14.25 -24.88 39.17
C ASP A 34 -13.24 -23.92 38.54
N ILE A 35 -12.36 -24.50 37.73
CA ILE A 35 -11.41 -23.84 36.86
C ILE A 35 -12.22 -23.03 35.81
N PRO A 36 -11.97 -21.73 35.62
CA PRO A 36 -12.71 -20.93 34.64
C PRO A 36 -12.36 -21.34 33.21
N ASP A 37 -13.40 -21.64 32.42
CA ASP A 37 -13.30 -21.95 31.01
C ASP A 37 -13.02 -20.68 30.17
N TRP A 38 -11.80 -20.57 29.65
CA TRP A 38 -11.34 -19.47 28.78
C TRP A 38 -11.46 -19.78 27.28
N THR A 39 -12.15 -20.86 26.91
CA THR A 39 -12.23 -21.38 25.53
C THR A 39 -12.92 -20.44 24.53
N VAL A 40 -13.62 -19.39 24.95
CA VAL A 40 -14.23 -18.41 24.03
C VAL A 40 -13.19 -17.47 23.38
N LEU A 41 -11.90 -17.58 23.76
CA LEU A 41 -10.78 -16.97 23.04
C LEU A 41 -10.23 -17.86 21.90
N ASP A 42 -10.73 -19.09 21.73
CA ASP A 42 -10.14 -20.10 20.83
C ASP A 42 -10.64 -20.04 19.38
N ASP A 43 -11.71 -19.29 19.07
CA ASP A 43 -12.19 -19.06 17.70
C ASP A 43 -11.55 -17.80 17.05
N LEU A 44 -10.24 -17.63 17.22
CA LEU A 44 -9.46 -16.54 16.64
C LEU A 44 -8.23 -17.07 15.90
N SER A 45 -8.42 -18.08 15.05
CA SER A 45 -7.57 -18.45 13.90
C SER A 45 -8.14 -19.69 13.21
N GLY A 46 -8.67 -19.56 11.98
CA GLY A 46 -8.93 -20.70 11.12
C GLY A 46 -7.66 -21.03 10.33
N ASP A 47 -7.02 -22.16 10.63
CA ASP A 47 -5.87 -22.70 9.90
C ASP A 47 -6.31 -23.91 9.07
N SER A 48 -5.81 -24.03 7.84
CA SER A 48 -5.88 -25.27 7.08
C SER A 48 -4.47 -25.84 6.84
N THR A 49 -4.27 -27.05 7.39
CA THR A 49 -3.29 -28.13 7.02
C THR A 49 -1.84 -27.93 7.48
N SER A 50 -1.13 -28.87 8.13
CA SER A 50 -1.36 -30.30 8.44
C SER A 50 -0.30 -30.86 9.41
N SER A 51 -0.74 -31.68 10.40
CA SER A 51 -0.16 -32.96 10.91
C SER A 51 1.31 -33.04 11.40
N GLN A 52 1.73 -33.73 12.48
CA GLN A 52 1.13 -34.73 13.38
C GLN A 52 2.15 -35.16 14.50
N PHE A 53 1.67 -35.41 15.73
CA PHE A 53 2.06 -36.44 16.73
C PHE A 53 3.42 -36.39 17.52
N PRO A 54 3.58 -37.05 18.71
CA PRO A 54 2.90 -36.77 19.99
C PRO A 54 3.76 -36.95 21.28
N ARG A 55 3.26 -36.34 22.38
CA ARG A 55 3.08 -36.78 23.80
C ARG A 55 4.19 -37.45 24.66
N ASP A 56 3.93 -37.25 25.97
CA ASP A 56 4.19 -38.07 27.18
C ASP A 56 5.26 -37.46 28.13
N ASP A 57 5.10 -37.37 29.46
CA ASP A 57 3.97 -37.45 30.39
C ASP A 57 4.51 -37.15 31.82
N VAL A 58 3.61 -36.80 32.75
CA VAL A 58 3.61 -37.15 34.20
C VAL A 58 4.40 -36.32 35.25
N GLU A 59 3.61 -35.66 36.12
CA GLU A 59 3.59 -35.59 37.62
C GLU A 59 4.87 -35.19 38.41
N SER A 60 4.85 -34.58 39.60
CA SER A 60 3.88 -33.97 40.53
C SER A 60 4.69 -33.33 41.70
N SER A 61 3.99 -32.63 42.61
CA SER A 61 4.38 -32.28 44.01
C SER A 61 4.82 -30.84 44.38
N ILE A 62 3.79 -30.05 44.74
CA ILE A 62 3.60 -29.13 45.89
C ILE A 62 4.80 -28.82 46.82
N SER A 63 5.09 -27.53 47.04
CA SER A 63 4.94 -26.86 48.36
C SER A 63 5.21 -25.34 48.31
N VAL A 64 4.49 -24.61 49.17
CA VAL A 64 4.36 -23.14 49.27
C VAL A 64 5.35 -22.57 50.31
N SER A 65 5.94 -21.39 50.05
CA SER A 65 6.42 -20.45 51.09
C SER A 65 6.71 -19.06 50.52
N MET A 66 6.47 -18.01 51.33
CA MET A 66 6.34 -16.59 50.98
C MET A 66 7.64 -15.74 50.98
N GLY A 67 7.66 -14.73 50.08
CA GLY A 67 8.17 -13.36 50.27
C GLY A 67 9.65 -13.09 49.92
N PRO A 68 10.12 -11.81 49.76
CA PRO A 68 9.43 -10.51 49.91
C PRO A 68 9.68 -9.48 48.75
N THR A 69 8.99 -8.33 48.86
CA THR A 69 9.08 -7.07 48.07
C THR A 69 10.49 -6.46 47.88
N PRO A 70 10.77 -5.75 46.76
CA PRO A 70 11.88 -4.79 46.64
C PRO A 70 11.44 -3.37 46.17
N ALA A 71 12.30 -2.36 46.06
CA ALA A 71 13.11 -1.58 47.01
C ALA A 71 13.62 -0.35 46.21
N TRP A 72 13.44 0.89 46.69
CA TRP A 72 14.11 2.08 46.14
C TRP A 72 14.73 2.92 47.27
N VAL A 73 15.95 3.41 47.02
CA VAL A 73 16.80 4.35 47.81
C VAL A 73 17.77 3.73 48.84
N HIS A 74 19.07 3.71 48.51
CA HIS A 74 20.20 4.32 49.27
C HIS A 74 21.58 3.80 48.78
N SER A 75 22.57 4.67 48.69
CA SER A 75 24.01 4.31 48.75
C SER A 75 24.82 5.47 49.35
N PRO A 76 25.68 5.23 50.37
CA PRO A 76 26.53 6.25 51.00
C PRO A 76 27.99 6.24 50.48
N GLY A 77 28.68 7.38 50.62
CA GLY A 77 30.00 7.66 50.06
C GLY A 77 31.23 7.24 50.89
N LEU A 78 32.42 7.44 50.31
CA LEU A 78 33.74 7.31 50.94
C LEU A 78 34.65 8.48 50.54
N SER A 79 35.56 8.82 51.46
CA SER A 79 36.25 10.11 51.65
C SER A 79 37.65 10.24 51.03
N THR A 80 38.05 11.52 50.92
CA THR A 80 39.29 12.22 50.53
C THR A 80 40.67 11.65 50.92
N SER A 81 41.69 11.75 50.05
CA SER A 81 42.85 12.68 50.20
C SER A 81 44.00 12.52 49.15
N SER A 82 44.44 13.68 48.64
CA SER A 82 45.79 14.15 48.25
C SER A 82 46.59 13.62 47.03
N LEU A 83 46.90 14.60 46.15
CA LEU A 83 48.14 14.86 45.36
C LEU A 83 48.50 13.84 44.26
N SER A 84 48.93 14.18 43.04
CA SER A 84 49.17 15.44 42.31
C SER A 84 49.64 15.05 40.90
N SER A 85 49.61 16.02 39.98
CA SER A 85 50.28 16.09 38.67
C SER A 85 49.46 15.72 37.43
N TYR A 86 49.67 16.57 36.43
CA TYR A 86 48.85 16.87 35.27
C TYR A 86 48.70 15.73 34.26
N GLY A 87 47.48 15.64 33.71
CA GLY A 87 47.26 15.16 32.35
C GLY A 87 45.93 14.43 32.15
N VAL A 88 44.94 15.15 31.62
CA VAL A 88 43.71 14.66 30.94
C VAL A 88 42.45 14.50 31.81
N SER A 89 41.42 15.28 31.41
CA SER A 89 39.97 14.99 31.47
C SER A 89 39.09 15.53 32.61
N ILE A 90 37.98 16.12 32.15
CA ILE A 90 36.68 16.41 32.77
C ILE A 90 36.65 17.55 33.79
N ASP A 91 36.12 18.69 33.33
CA ASP A 91 35.32 19.56 34.19
C ASP A 91 34.16 20.20 33.41
N TYR A 92 33.00 20.17 34.06
CA TYR A 92 31.79 20.99 33.92
C TYR A 92 31.23 21.31 32.53
N THR A 93 30.02 20.81 32.26
CA THR A 93 28.80 21.65 32.29
C THR A 93 27.52 20.88 31.95
N MET A 94 26.51 21.03 32.81
CA MET A 94 25.09 20.93 32.46
C MET A 94 24.68 22.11 31.56
N THR A 95 25.20 22.17 30.36
CA THR A 95 24.71 23.02 29.27
C THR A 95 24.83 22.21 27.98
N HIS A 96 23.78 22.20 27.15
CA HIS A 96 23.60 21.37 25.96
C HIS A 96 22.91 20.01 26.19
N LEU A 97 21.65 20.01 26.62
CA LEU A 97 20.68 19.15 25.95
C LEU A 97 20.10 19.99 24.81
N SER A 98 20.37 19.57 23.58
CA SER A 98 19.74 20.15 22.39
C SER A 98 18.22 20.06 22.56
N PRO A 99 17.44 21.09 22.22
CA PRO A 99 15.98 20.98 22.16
C PRO A 99 15.62 19.83 21.20
N GLY A 100 15.16 18.70 21.75
CA GLY A 100 14.82 17.49 20.96
C GLY A 100 15.38 16.16 21.47
N SER A 101 16.30 16.12 22.43
CA SER A 101 16.79 14.84 22.98
C SER A 101 15.91 14.34 24.14
N LEU A 102 14.76 13.74 23.82
CA LEU A 102 14.00 12.92 24.76
C LEU A 102 14.68 11.54 24.94
N PRO A 103 14.87 11.06 26.17
CA PRO A 103 15.53 9.78 26.40
C PRO A 103 14.52 8.65 26.21
N LEU A 104 14.36 8.16 24.99
CA LEU A 104 13.72 6.85 24.79
C LEU A 104 14.44 6.04 23.72
N VAL A 105 14.71 6.56 22.52
CA VAL A 105 15.30 5.72 21.46
C VAL A 105 16.72 5.23 21.84
N GLY A 106 17.52 6.07 22.50
CA GLY A 106 18.90 5.72 22.91
C GLY A 106 19.04 4.96 24.24
N HIS A 107 17.95 4.78 25.00
CA HIS A 107 17.99 4.21 26.36
C HIS A 107 16.93 3.11 26.63
N ILE A 108 16.27 2.57 25.59
CA ILE A 108 15.49 1.32 25.73
C ILE A 108 16.49 0.16 25.93
N GLY A 109 16.99 0.02 27.15
CA GLY A 109 17.55 -1.21 27.66
C GLY A 109 16.43 -1.94 28.37
N LEU A 110 15.83 -2.93 27.70
CA LEU A 110 14.91 -3.85 28.37
C LEU A 110 15.63 -4.47 29.56
N SER A 111 14.97 -4.48 30.72
CA SER A 111 15.63 -4.85 31.97
C SER A 111 16.36 -6.18 31.84
N GLN A 112 17.63 -6.21 32.25
CA GLN A 112 18.48 -7.42 32.35
C GLN A 112 18.00 -8.40 33.44
N THR A 113 16.71 -8.37 33.78
CA THR A 113 16.10 -9.13 34.86
C THR A 113 14.87 -9.85 34.36
N GLU A 114 15.03 -10.66 33.32
CA GLU A 114 14.41 -11.97 33.23
C GLU A 114 15.25 -12.80 32.24
N ILE A 115 15.43 -14.07 32.62
CA ILE A 115 16.40 -15.03 32.08
C ILE A 115 16.36 -15.08 30.54
N LEU A 116 17.54 -15.23 29.92
CA LEU A 116 17.71 -15.55 28.49
C LEU A 116 16.79 -16.70 28.07
N GLY A 117 15.61 -16.34 27.58
CA GLY A 117 14.71 -17.15 26.77
C GLY A 117 14.52 -16.45 25.42
N HIS A 118 13.99 -17.19 24.43
CA HIS A 118 13.87 -16.80 23.02
C HIS A 118 13.07 -15.50 22.70
N ASP A 119 12.68 -14.70 23.70
CA ASP A 119 11.72 -13.60 23.60
C ASP A 119 12.25 -12.19 23.95
N SER A 120 13.57 -11.99 24.01
CA SER A 120 14.13 -10.63 24.17
C SER A 120 13.76 -9.73 22.98
N LEU A 121 13.06 -8.62 23.25
CA LEU A 121 12.70 -7.64 22.23
C LEU A 121 13.96 -6.86 21.80
N THR A 122 14.61 -7.31 20.74
CA THR A 122 15.77 -6.62 20.16
C THR A 122 15.30 -5.77 19.00
N LEU A 123 15.45 -4.44 19.10
CA LEU A 123 14.97 -3.49 18.09
C LEU A 123 15.97 -3.39 16.93
N GLY A 124 15.50 -3.55 15.70
CA GLY A 124 16.25 -3.27 14.48
C GLY A 124 16.14 -1.80 14.06
N HIS A 125 16.78 -1.46 12.95
CA HIS A 125 16.82 -0.09 12.43
C HIS A 125 15.42 0.47 12.13
N GLU A 126 14.55 -0.34 11.52
CA GLU A 126 13.19 0.06 11.18
C GLU A 126 12.30 0.24 12.42
N GLU A 127 12.44 -0.61 13.44
CA GLU A 127 11.71 -0.43 14.69
C GLU A 127 12.16 0.82 15.45
N TYR A 128 13.46 1.14 15.43
CA TYR A 128 13.98 2.37 16.03
C TYR A 128 13.42 3.62 15.34
N GLU A 129 13.37 3.60 14.02
CA GLU A 129 12.79 4.69 13.25
C GLU A 129 11.29 4.81 13.49
N ALA A 130 10.56 3.69 13.56
CA ALA A 130 9.15 3.67 13.88
C ALA A 130 8.86 4.25 15.27
N LEU A 131 9.64 3.89 16.29
CA LEU A 131 9.49 4.48 17.62
C LEU A 131 9.90 5.96 17.67
N GLY A 132 10.90 6.37 16.89
CA GLY A 132 11.23 7.78 16.71
C GLY A 132 10.09 8.56 16.04
N HIS A 133 9.46 7.96 15.03
CA HIS A 133 8.24 8.47 14.40
C HIS A 133 7.10 8.53 15.41
N TYR A 134 6.96 7.54 16.28
CA TYR A 134 5.91 7.52 17.28
C TYR A 134 6.06 8.71 18.24
N GLN A 135 7.29 9.02 18.66
CA GLN A 135 7.56 10.11 19.60
C GLN A 135 7.39 11.49 19.00
N ASN A 136 7.84 11.66 17.75
CA ASN A 136 7.92 12.98 17.12
C ASN A 136 6.67 13.32 16.29
N GLY A 137 5.96 12.30 15.82
CA GLY A 137 4.95 12.46 14.78
C GLY A 137 3.66 11.70 14.99
N PHE A 138 3.55 10.75 15.94
CA PHE A 138 2.32 9.97 16.14
C PHE A 138 1.14 10.89 16.47
N CYS A 139 0.28 11.06 15.46
CA CYS A 139 -0.90 11.89 15.41
C CYS A 139 -0.86 13.16 16.29
N LEU A 140 -0.52 14.30 15.70
CA LEU A 140 -0.77 15.65 16.25
C LEU A 140 -2.21 15.83 16.79
N VAL A 141 -3.17 15.02 16.30
CA VAL A 141 -4.58 14.98 16.70
C VAL A 141 -4.84 14.31 18.07
N HIS A 142 -3.87 13.58 18.62
CA HIS A 142 -3.99 12.92 19.93
C HIS A 142 -3.33 13.70 21.07
N THR A 143 -2.79 14.88 20.77
CA THR A 143 -1.94 15.61 21.71
C THR A 143 -2.42 17.05 21.81
N SER A 144 -2.89 17.49 22.98
CA SER A 144 -3.23 18.89 23.21
C SER A 144 -1.99 19.77 23.50
N LYS A 145 -0.79 19.28 23.13
CA LYS A 145 0.53 19.74 23.59
C LYS A 145 1.58 19.44 22.53
N ALA A 146 2.73 20.11 22.63
CA ALA A 146 3.93 19.74 21.89
C ALA A 146 4.20 18.22 22.03
N ALA A 147 4.52 17.57 20.91
CA ALA A 147 4.63 16.11 20.83
C ALA A 147 5.50 15.51 21.94
N ALA A 148 6.60 16.19 22.26
CA ALA A 148 7.55 15.81 23.31
C ALA A 148 6.95 15.62 24.72
N TRP A 149 5.88 16.37 25.04
CA TRP A 149 5.26 16.38 26.37
C TRP A 149 3.89 15.69 26.39
N SER A 150 3.55 15.03 25.30
CA SER A 150 2.22 14.47 25.06
C SER A 150 1.94 13.17 25.82
N PHE A 151 0.66 12.78 25.90
CA PHE A 151 0.27 11.52 26.51
C PHE A 151 0.84 10.28 25.79
N PRO A 152 0.90 10.20 24.44
CA PRO A 152 1.56 9.10 23.74
C PRO A 152 3.03 8.88 24.14
N VAL A 153 3.82 9.96 24.28
CA VAL A 153 5.22 9.86 24.73
C VAL A 153 5.30 9.38 26.17
N LEU A 154 4.44 9.93 27.05
CA LEU A 154 4.33 9.48 28.43
C LEU A 154 3.92 7.99 28.52
N LEU A 155 3.00 7.54 27.66
CA LEU A 155 2.56 6.15 27.59
C LEU A 155 3.74 5.23 27.24
N LEU A 156 4.53 5.55 26.21
CA LEU A 156 5.75 4.79 25.87
C LEU A 156 6.72 4.69 27.05
N GLN A 157 6.95 5.80 27.76
CA GLN A 157 7.81 5.79 28.93
C GLN A 157 7.27 4.84 30.01
N LYS A 158 5.96 4.88 30.27
CA LYS A 158 5.30 4.07 31.28
C LYS A 158 5.22 2.59 30.94
N VAL A 159 5.26 2.21 29.67
CA VAL A 159 5.20 0.79 29.26
C VAL A 159 6.54 0.21 28.82
N SER A 160 7.62 1.01 28.89
CA SER A 160 8.97 0.60 28.45
C SER A 160 9.52 -0.66 29.15
N TYR A 161 8.98 -1.02 30.32
CA TYR A 161 9.32 -2.26 31.02
C TYR A 161 8.60 -3.50 30.48
N SER A 162 7.46 -3.34 29.79
CA SER A 162 6.65 -4.45 29.29
C SER A 162 7.02 -4.76 27.84
N ALA A 163 7.53 -5.97 27.61
CA ALA A 163 7.81 -6.46 26.26
C ALA A 163 6.53 -6.57 25.41
N ILE A 164 5.40 -6.95 26.01
CA ILE A 164 4.10 -7.10 25.33
C ILE A 164 3.63 -5.72 24.83
N ALA A 165 3.54 -4.74 25.73
CA ALA A 165 3.06 -3.40 25.40
C ALA A 165 4.01 -2.68 24.43
N MET A 166 5.32 -2.88 24.56
CA MET A 166 6.30 -2.31 23.62
C MET A 166 6.20 -2.93 22.22
N ARG A 167 5.97 -4.24 22.08
CA ARG A 167 5.73 -4.87 20.77
C ARG A 167 4.49 -4.32 20.09
N TYR A 168 3.41 -4.13 20.85
CA TYR A 168 2.21 -3.46 20.36
C TYR A 168 2.47 -2.01 19.91
N ALA A 169 3.20 -1.24 20.71
CA ALA A 169 3.56 0.13 20.37
C ALA A 169 4.41 0.19 19.08
N VAL A 170 5.37 -0.71 18.91
CA VAL A 170 6.17 -0.86 17.69
C VAL A 170 5.27 -1.23 16.50
N ALA A 171 4.35 -2.19 16.65
CA ALA A 171 3.43 -2.57 15.58
C ALA A 171 2.58 -1.40 15.10
N VAL A 172 1.99 -0.65 16.03
CA VAL A 172 1.21 0.56 15.76
C VAL A 172 2.08 1.63 15.08
N ALA A 173 3.31 1.84 15.56
CA ALA A 173 4.22 2.83 15.02
C ALA A 173 4.69 2.49 13.60
N LEU A 174 5.02 1.22 13.33
CA LEU A 174 5.41 0.73 12.01
C LEU A 174 4.27 0.88 11.01
N GLN A 175 3.04 0.52 11.41
CA GLN A 175 1.85 0.67 10.57
C GLN A 175 1.57 2.14 10.22
N ASP A 176 1.74 3.06 11.19
CA ASP A 176 1.59 4.50 10.92
C ASP A 176 2.71 5.05 10.03
N LEU A 177 3.96 4.68 10.30
CA LEU A 177 5.12 5.14 9.54
C LEU A 177 5.07 4.65 8.08
N ASP A 178 4.70 3.39 7.86
CA ASP A 178 4.50 2.81 6.53
C ASP A 178 3.43 3.59 5.74
N THR A 179 2.32 3.93 6.39
CA THR A 179 1.26 4.76 5.80
C THR A 179 1.78 6.15 5.39
N ARG A 180 2.76 6.71 6.10
CA ARG A 180 3.34 8.04 5.78
C ARG A 180 4.43 8.02 4.73
N ARG A 181 5.20 6.93 4.64
CA ARG A 181 6.21 6.73 3.59
C ARG A 181 5.58 6.58 2.21
N HIS A 182 4.34 6.08 2.17
CA HIS A 182 3.63 5.77 0.93
C HIS A 182 2.28 6.51 0.80
N PRO A 183 2.24 7.86 0.83
CA PRO A 183 1.00 8.63 0.86
C PRO A 183 0.17 8.55 -0.45
N GLY A 184 0.81 8.15 -1.56
CA GLY A 184 0.18 7.96 -2.87
C GLY A 184 0.07 6.50 -3.33
N GLY A 185 0.46 5.53 -2.51
CA GLY A 185 0.52 4.12 -2.90
C GLY A 185 -0.83 3.42 -2.76
N PHE A 186 -1.57 3.31 -3.87
CA PHE A 186 -2.63 2.31 -3.99
C PHE A 186 -2.07 0.99 -4.57
N THR A 187 -1.04 0.44 -3.92
CA THR A 187 -0.79 -1.00 -4.00
C THR A 187 -1.93 -1.65 -3.22
N LEU A 188 -2.90 -2.26 -3.91
CA LEU A 188 -3.96 -3.11 -3.30
C LEU A 188 -3.35 -4.28 -2.49
N ILE A 189 -2.05 -4.52 -2.64
CA ILE A 189 -1.23 -5.41 -1.82
C ILE A 189 -0.04 -4.59 -1.28
N VAL A 190 -0.27 -3.72 -0.32
CA VAL A 190 0.74 -3.63 0.76
C VAL A 190 0.19 -4.60 1.78
N GLN A 191 0.78 -5.79 1.85
CA GLN A 191 0.68 -6.57 3.06
C GLN A 191 1.01 -5.62 4.20
N GLU A 192 0.15 -5.55 5.22
CA GLU A 192 0.49 -4.85 6.47
C GLU A 192 1.93 -5.18 6.79
N SER A 193 2.76 -4.16 7.05
CA SER A 193 4.20 -4.32 7.26
C SER A 193 4.44 -5.66 7.96
N ALA A 194 5.07 -6.61 7.28
CA ALA A 194 5.18 -7.98 7.78
C ALA A 194 5.82 -7.99 9.18
N LEU A 195 6.67 -6.99 9.43
CA LEU A 195 7.26 -6.67 10.72
C LEU A 195 6.22 -6.17 11.75
N ALA A 196 5.35 -5.22 11.38
CA ALA A 196 4.25 -4.76 12.23
C ALA A 196 3.27 -5.90 12.58
N PHE A 197 2.87 -6.69 11.59
CA PHE A 197 2.02 -7.87 11.80
C PHE A 197 2.69 -8.89 12.72
N SER A 198 3.96 -9.21 12.49
CA SER A 198 4.73 -10.11 13.36
C SER A 198 4.78 -9.63 14.82
N HIS A 199 5.06 -8.34 15.06
CA HIS A 199 5.06 -7.78 16.42
C HIS A 199 3.67 -7.83 17.07
N PHE A 200 2.61 -7.52 16.31
CA PHE A 200 1.22 -7.62 16.78
C PHE A 200 0.84 -9.06 17.14
N THR A 201 1.09 -10.03 16.26
CA THR A 201 0.74 -11.44 16.49
C THR A 201 1.45 -12.00 17.73
N ARG A 202 2.75 -11.73 17.89
CA ARG A 202 3.52 -12.15 19.06
C ARG A 202 3.00 -11.50 20.34
N ALA A 203 2.73 -10.20 20.31
CA ALA A 203 2.20 -9.49 21.47
C ALA A 203 0.78 -9.97 21.85
N SER A 204 -0.07 -10.23 20.85
CA SER A 204 -1.43 -10.76 21.06
C SER A 204 -1.41 -12.15 21.66
N SER A 205 -0.57 -13.04 21.14
CA SER A 205 -0.39 -14.39 21.69
C SER A 205 0.12 -14.33 23.14
N ALA A 206 1.20 -13.58 23.40
CA ALA A 206 1.77 -13.44 24.75
C ALA A 206 0.79 -12.80 25.75
N PHE A 207 0.02 -11.79 25.32
CA PHE A 207 -0.99 -11.16 26.15
C PHE A 207 -2.14 -12.11 26.49
N ARG A 208 -2.63 -12.89 25.51
CA ARG A 208 -3.66 -13.92 25.75
C ARG A 208 -3.18 -14.95 26.75
N GLU A 209 -1.95 -15.42 26.60
CA GLU A 209 -1.37 -16.40 27.51
C GLU A 209 -1.17 -15.83 28.92
N GLY A 210 -0.67 -14.60 29.03
CA GLY A 210 -0.56 -13.89 30.31
C GLY A 210 -1.93 -13.70 31.01
N MET A 211 -2.98 -13.43 30.23
CA MET A 211 -4.35 -13.32 30.74
C MET A 211 -4.95 -14.68 31.14
N ARG A 212 -4.51 -15.79 30.55
CA ARG A 212 -4.91 -17.17 30.92
C ARG A 212 -4.20 -17.69 32.17
N GLN A 213 -2.90 -17.42 32.32
CA GLN A 213 -2.03 -18.04 33.32
C GLN A 213 -1.99 -17.34 34.69
N SER A 214 -2.55 -16.13 34.84
CA SER A 214 -2.19 -15.30 35.99
C SER A 214 -2.94 -15.62 37.31
N ALA A 215 -2.21 -16.23 38.24
CA ALA A 215 -2.42 -16.13 39.70
C ALA A 215 -1.69 -14.91 40.32
N LYS A 216 -1.03 -14.06 39.51
CA LYS A 216 -0.27 -12.87 39.92
C LYS A 216 -1.17 -11.61 39.94
N PRO A 217 -0.81 -10.56 40.73
CA PRO A 217 -1.52 -9.28 40.69
C PRO A 217 -1.44 -8.66 39.29
N VAL A 218 -2.60 -8.22 38.79
CA VAL A 218 -2.76 -7.65 37.44
C VAL A 218 -2.04 -6.31 37.34
N ASP A 219 -1.17 -6.17 36.35
CA ASP A 219 -0.61 -4.87 35.98
C ASP A 219 -1.63 -4.08 35.14
N HIS A 220 -2.28 -3.11 35.78
CA HIS A 220 -3.29 -2.27 35.13
C HIS A 220 -2.72 -1.34 34.05
N VAL A 221 -1.44 -0.95 34.14
CA VAL A 221 -0.79 -0.08 33.15
C VAL A 221 -0.57 -0.87 31.87
N GLU A 222 0.09 -2.02 31.98
CA GLU A 222 0.35 -2.89 30.84
C GLU A 222 -0.95 -3.37 30.18
N THR A 223 -1.94 -3.76 30.98
CA THR A 223 -3.21 -4.30 30.45
C THR A 223 -4.00 -3.25 29.68
N LEU A 224 -4.23 -2.07 30.26
CA LEU A 224 -4.98 -1.01 29.59
C LEU A 224 -4.22 -0.43 28.39
N ALA A 225 -2.88 -0.38 28.45
CA ALA A 225 -2.05 0.06 27.33
C ALA A 225 -2.12 -0.93 26.18
N THR A 226 -2.09 -2.23 26.49
CA THR A 226 -2.25 -3.30 25.51
C THR A 226 -3.61 -3.21 24.83
N PHE A 227 -4.70 -3.05 25.58
CA PHE A 227 -6.02 -2.83 24.98
C PHE A 227 -6.06 -1.60 24.08
N TYR A 228 -5.50 -0.48 24.54
CA TYR A 228 -5.41 0.73 23.72
C TYR A 228 -4.67 0.50 22.40
N PHE A 229 -3.46 -0.06 22.44
CA PHE A 229 -2.70 -0.31 21.22
C PHE A 229 -3.36 -1.35 20.30
N HIS A 230 -4.02 -2.36 20.87
CA HIS A 230 -4.78 -3.36 20.10
C HIS A 230 -5.92 -2.69 19.32
N TYR A 231 -6.70 -1.82 19.98
CA TYR A 231 -7.72 -1.02 19.29
C TYR A 231 -7.13 -0.16 18.18
N VAL A 232 -6.06 0.58 18.47
CA VAL A 232 -5.42 1.48 17.51
C VAL A 232 -4.91 0.70 16.30
N TYR A 233 -4.27 -0.45 16.51
CA TYR A 233 -3.79 -1.30 15.42
C TYR A 233 -4.94 -1.77 14.53
N LEU A 234 -5.97 -2.42 15.11
CA LEU A 234 -7.11 -2.97 14.37
C LEU A 234 -7.94 -1.92 13.63
N THR A 235 -8.14 -0.75 14.23
CA THR A 235 -8.91 0.34 13.59
C THR A 235 -8.12 1.05 12.49
N HIS A 236 -6.79 0.92 12.49
CA HIS A 236 -5.90 1.47 11.46
C HIS A 236 -5.58 0.46 10.35
N GLN A 237 -6.03 -0.79 10.47
CA GLN A 237 -5.88 -1.81 9.41
C GLN A 237 -6.60 -1.41 8.13
N ARG A 238 -6.10 -1.95 7.01
CA ARG A 238 -6.71 -1.71 5.69
C ARG A 238 -8.08 -2.39 5.62
N ALA A 239 -8.20 -3.63 6.05
CA ALA A 239 -9.45 -4.33 6.25
C ALA A 239 -9.74 -4.39 7.76
N VAL A 240 -10.84 -3.80 8.20
CA VAL A 240 -11.17 -3.74 9.63
C VAL A 240 -11.71 -5.10 10.06
N ASN A 241 -11.02 -5.78 10.97
CA ASN A 241 -11.50 -7.02 11.57
C ASN A 241 -12.62 -6.73 12.60
N LYS A 242 -13.86 -6.69 12.11
CA LYS A 242 -15.05 -6.35 12.93
C LYS A 242 -15.27 -7.33 14.07
N GLU A 243 -15.02 -8.61 13.82
CA GLU A 243 -15.21 -9.67 14.82
C GLU A 243 -14.22 -9.51 15.98
N GLU A 244 -12.94 -9.28 15.65
CA GLU A 244 -11.91 -9.08 16.66
C GLU A 244 -12.12 -7.80 17.47
N LEU A 245 -12.56 -6.70 16.83
CA LEU A 245 -12.93 -5.47 17.53
C LEU A 245 -14.12 -5.65 18.48
N HIS A 246 -15.12 -6.44 18.08
CA HIS A 246 -16.25 -6.75 18.95
C HIS A 246 -15.81 -7.57 20.17
N LYS A 247 -15.02 -8.63 19.96
CA LYS A 247 -14.44 -9.46 21.03
C LYS A 247 -13.56 -8.62 21.97
N LEU A 248 -12.76 -7.70 21.43
CA LEU A 248 -11.91 -6.79 22.20
C LEU A 248 -12.74 -5.88 23.12
N SER A 249 -13.81 -5.29 22.59
CA SER A 249 -14.74 -4.45 23.36
C SER A 249 -15.34 -5.18 24.56
N GLU A 250 -15.81 -6.41 24.35
CA GLU A 250 -16.31 -7.24 25.45
C GLU A 250 -15.22 -7.59 26.46
N ALA A 251 -14.01 -7.91 25.99
CA ALA A 251 -12.89 -8.26 26.85
C ALA A 251 -12.52 -7.09 27.78
N VAL A 252 -12.54 -5.85 27.28
CA VAL A 252 -12.33 -4.66 28.11
C VAL A 252 -13.42 -4.52 29.17
N VAL A 253 -14.69 -4.67 28.80
CA VAL A 253 -15.79 -4.58 29.79
C VAL A 253 -15.66 -5.67 30.85
N ARG A 254 -15.38 -6.91 30.45
CA ARG A 254 -15.13 -8.02 31.38
C ARG A 254 -13.96 -7.72 32.32
N TYR A 255 -12.89 -7.14 31.79
CA TYR A 255 -11.74 -6.71 32.60
C TYR A 255 -12.12 -5.62 33.60
N LEU A 256 -12.83 -4.57 33.17
CA LEU A 256 -13.26 -3.46 34.05
C LEU A 256 -14.18 -3.95 35.17
N GLN A 257 -15.08 -4.90 34.87
CA GLN A 257 -15.98 -5.52 35.84
C GLN A 257 -15.22 -6.40 36.85
N ARG A 258 -14.33 -7.28 36.38
CA ARG A 258 -13.59 -8.24 37.23
C ARG A 258 -12.54 -7.56 38.11
N SER A 259 -11.83 -6.57 37.58
CA SER A 259 -10.77 -5.86 38.33
C SER A 259 -11.31 -4.78 39.26
N SER A 260 -12.57 -4.35 39.06
CA SER A 260 -13.16 -3.15 39.68
C SER A 260 -12.27 -1.89 39.51
N ILE A 261 -11.37 -1.86 38.52
CA ILE A 261 -10.37 -0.79 38.36
C ILE A 261 -11.03 0.57 38.17
N GLY A 262 -12.16 0.65 37.45
CA GLY A 262 -12.91 1.89 37.28
C GLY A 262 -13.42 2.46 38.61
N GLU A 263 -13.85 1.60 39.53
CA GLU A 263 -14.26 2.02 40.87
C GLU A 263 -13.06 2.43 41.72
N ILE A 264 -11.98 1.64 41.68
CA ILE A 264 -10.71 1.93 42.39
C ILE A 264 -10.16 3.30 41.98
N LEU A 265 -10.17 3.62 40.69
CA LEU A 265 -9.68 4.89 40.14
C LEU A 265 -10.54 6.10 40.56
N THR A 266 -11.79 5.87 40.98
CA THR A 266 -12.76 6.94 41.25
C THR A 266 -13.25 7.02 42.70
N ARG A 267 -12.65 6.27 43.64
CA ARG A 267 -12.89 6.38 45.09
C ARG A 267 -12.42 7.74 45.65
N SER A 268 -13.14 8.25 46.66
CA SER A 268 -12.80 9.50 47.37
C SER A 268 -11.47 9.35 48.13
N ALA A 269 -10.66 10.41 48.17
CA ALA A 269 -9.37 10.44 48.88
C ALA A 269 -9.49 10.33 50.42
N THR A 270 -10.70 10.33 50.97
CA THR A 270 -10.98 10.34 52.41
C THR A 270 -11.08 8.97 53.08
N GLU A 271 -11.00 7.86 52.32
CA GLU A 271 -10.91 6.51 52.88
C GLU A 271 -9.46 6.05 52.90
N LEU A 272 -9.00 5.56 54.07
CA LEU A 272 -7.66 5.00 54.24
C LEU A 272 -7.49 3.79 53.30
N ALA A 273 -6.82 4.00 52.15
CA ALA A 273 -6.30 2.92 51.32
C ALA A 273 -5.03 3.36 50.59
N THR A 274 -3.96 2.70 50.97
CA THR A 274 -2.55 2.85 50.60
C THR A 274 -2.19 2.40 49.17
N THR A 275 -3.11 2.38 48.20
CA THR A 275 -2.91 1.53 47.01
C THR A 275 -2.44 2.20 45.71
N MET A 276 -2.64 3.51 45.48
CA MET A 276 -2.17 4.16 44.24
C MET A 276 -1.79 5.64 44.42
N THR A 277 -0.62 6.03 43.90
CA THR A 277 -0.15 7.42 43.89
C THR A 277 -1.08 8.31 43.04
N PRO A 278 -1.21 9.62 43.35
CA PRO A 278 -2.01 10.54 42.53
C PRO A 278 -1.58 10.57 41.06
N SER A 279 -0.26 10.50 40.82
CA SER A 279 0.35 10.45 39.50
C SER A 279 -0.11 9.21 38.70
N MET A 280 -0.03 8.03 39.30
CA MET A 280 -0.47 6.78 38.65
C MET A 280 -1.98 6.73 38.43
N ARG A 281 -2.76 7.21 39.40
CA ARG A 281 -4.23 7.28 39.29
C ARG A 281 -4.66 8.18 38.12
N SER A 282 -4.08 9.37 38.02
CA SER A 282 -4.38 10.30 36.92
C SER A 282 -3.97 9.74 35.55
N PHE A 283 -2.86 9.01 35.47
CA PHE A 283 -2.40 8.35 34.25
C PHE A 283 -3.37 7.25 33.80
N LEU A 284 -3.76 6.32 34.68
CA LEU A 284 -4.70 5.25 34.34
C LEU A 284 -6.09 5.79 33.96
N CYS A 285 -6.58 6.82 34.65
CA CYS A 285 -7.82 7.50 34.24
C CYS A 285 -7.71 8.06 32.82
N ARG A 286 -6.57 8.65 32.46
CA ARG A 286 -6.34 9.19 31.12
C ARG A 286 -6.29 8.06 30.08
N LEU A 287 -5.58 6.97 30.37
CA LEU A 287 -5.48 5.81 29.48
C LEU A 287 -6.85 5.18 29.22
N LEU A 288 -7.68 5.05 30.26
CA LEU A 288 -9.03 4.50 30.14
C LEU A 288 -9.96 5.39 29.29
N LEU A 289 -9.79 6.73 29.33
CA LEU A 289 -10.51 7.63 28.41
C LEU A 289 -10.10 7.43 26.95
N TRP A 290 -8.83 7.10 26.69
CA TRP A 290 -8.35 6.75 25.35
C TRP A 290 -8.93 5.43 24.87
N VAL A 291 -8.97 4.40 25.73
CA VAL A 291 -9.65 3.13 25.41
C VAL A 291 -11.13 3.37 25.10
N TYR A 292 -11.83 4.17 25.91
CA TYR A 292 -13.23 4.56 25.66
C TYR A 292 -13.40 5.29 24.32
N ARG A 293 -12.48 6.20 23.97
CA ARG A 293 -12.47 6.89 22.69
C ARG A 293 -12.35 5.92 21.52
N GLU A 294 -11.40 4.98 21.58
CA GLU A 294 -11.19 4.03 20.49
C GLU A 294 -12.38 3.09 20.31
N ASP A 295 -13.05 2.70 21.39
CA ASP A 295 -14.28 1.91 21.35
C ASP A 295 -15.41 2.64 20.59
N VAL A 296 -15.63 3.93 20.91
CA VAL A 296 -16.59 4.79 20.19
C VAL A 296 -16.15 5.09 18.76
N TYR A 297 -14.86 5.06 18.46
CA TYR A 297 -14.37 5.18 17.10
C TYR A 297 -14.67 3.92 16.28
N ALA A 298 -14.37 2.74 16.83
CA ALA A 298 -14.61 1.42 16.23
C ALA A 298 -16.10 1.17 15.94
N MET A 299 -16.98 1.71 16.79
CA MET A 299 -18.42 1.76 16.58
C MET A 299 -18.79 2.15 15.16
N GLY A 300 -18.16 3.17 14.56
CA GLY A 300 -18.46 3.62 13.18
C GLY A 300 -18.42 2.53 12.09
N TYR A 301 -17.81 1.37 12.34
CA TYR A 301 -17.76 0.23 11.44
C TYR A 301 -18.83 -0.86 11.72
N ARG A 302 -19.85 -0.55 12.53
CA ARG A 302 -20.86 -1.51 13.06
C ARG A 302 -20.26 -2.65 13.89
N CYS A 303 -19.23 -2.37 14.67
CA CYS A 303 -18.63 -3.30 15.63
C CYS A 303 -18.25 -2.58 16.93
N ALA A 304 -17.91 -3.31 18.00
CA ALA A 304 -17.55 -2.74 19.31
C ALA A 304 -18.67 -1.90 19.97
N GLY A 305 -18.34 -1.06 20.96
CA GLY A 305 -19.28 -0.14 21.62
C GLY A 305 -19.76 -0.57 23.01
N GLU A 306 -19.31 -1.72 23.51
CA GLU A 306 -19.69 -2.20 24.84
C GLU A 306 -19.05 -1.37 25.95
N VAL A 307 -17.81 -0.90 25.76
CA VAL A 307 -17.16 0.01 26.71
C VAL A 307 -17.91 1.33 26.73
N ALA A 308 -18.36 1.81 25.57
CA ALA A 308 -19.12 3.04 25.46
C ALA A 308 -20.48 2.98 26.14
N ARG A 309 -21.22 1.87 26.00
CA ARG A 309 -22.45 1.62 26.76
C ARG A 309 -22.17 1.52 28.26
N TYR A 310 -21.16 0.75 28.65
CA TYR A 310 -20.76 0.60 30.05
C TYR A 310 -20.46 1.96 30.73
N MET A 311 -19.79 2.88 30.02
CA MET A 311 -19.50 4.23 30.51
C MET A 311 -20.73 5.15 30.49
N SER A 312 -21.57 5.05 29.45
CA SER A 312 -22.78 5.87 29.29
C SER A 312 -23.83 5.57 30.36
N ASP A 313 -23.96 4.31 30.77
CA ASP A 313 -24.82 3.88 31.89
C ASP A 313 -24.30 4.37 33.25
N ARG A 314 -23.07 4.91 33.31
CA ARG A 314 -22.39 5.36 34.52
C ARG A 314 -21.87 6.80 34.37
N PRO A 315 -22.73 7.81 34.19
CA PRO A 315 -22.30 9.19 33.93
C PRO A 315 -21.47 9.80 35.08
N LYS A 316 -21.66 9.33 36.32
CA LYS A 316 -20.84 9.72 37.48
C LYS A 316 -19.40 9.19 37.37
N LEU A 317 -19.22 7.97 36.86
CA LEU A 317 -17.92 7.35 36.65
C LEU A 317 -17.14 8.15 35.59
N LEU A 318 -17.74 8.38 34.43
CA LEU A 318 -17.11 9.12 33.34
C LEU A 318 -16.71 10.55 33.74
N ARG A 319 -17.58 11.26 34.47
CA ARG A 319 -17.26 12.59 35.01
C ARG A 319 -16.03 12.55 35.94
N ARG A 320 -15.95 11.55 36.82
CA ARG A 320 -14.81 11.39 37.73
C ARG A 320 -13.53 11.04 36.98
N LEU A 321 -13.59 10.12 36.01
CA LEU A 321 -12.44 9.78 35.15
C LEU A 321 -11.89 11.03 34.45
N CYS A 322 -12.78 11.83 33.83
CA CYS A 322 -12.41 13.09 33.20
C CYS A 322 -11.68 14.02 34.18
N VAL A 323 -12.29 14.32 35.34
CA VAL A 323 -11.69 15.24 36.33
C VAL A 323 -10.34 14.73 36.85
N VAL A 324 -10.25 13.46 37.23
CA VAL A 324 -9.02 12.87 37.80
C VAL A 324 -7.90 12.77 36.76
N SER A 325 -8.24 12.65 35.47
CA SER A 325 -7.25 12.58 34.40
C SER A 325 -6.61 13.92 34.03
N ARG A 326 -7.23 15.07 34.38
CA ARG A 326 -6.76 16.42 34.01
C ARG A 326 -5.27 16.66 34.28
N PRO A 327 -4.73 16.42 35.50
CA PRO A 327 -3.34 16.71 35.83
C PRO A 327 -2.35 15.60 35.41
N ALA A 328 -2.75 14.63 34.58
CA ALA A 328 -1.93 13.45 34.28
C ALA A 328 -0.54 13.79 33.74
N LEU A 329 -0.41 14.79 32.86
CA LEU A 329 0.88 15.19 32.30
C LEU A 329 1.75 15.86 33.37
N GLN A 330 1.24 16.89 34.04
CA GLN A 330 1.96 17.60 35.10
C GLN A 330 2.45 16.67 36.23
N LEU A 331 1.59 15.75 36.70
CA LEU A 331 1.93 14.86 37.81
C LEU A 331 2.93 13.76 37.44
N ASN A 332 3.01 13.37 36.16
CA ASN A 332 3.89 12.29 35.73
C ASN A 332 5.23 12.81 35.19
N TRP A 333 5.27 13.97 34.56
CA TRP A 333 6.51 14.62 34.12
C TRP A 333 7.20 15.40 35.25
N GLY A 334 6.46 15.86 36.26
CA GLY A 334 7.01 16.48 37.47
C GLY A 334 7.83 17.74 37.19
N SER A 335 9.06 17.79 37.72
CA SER A 335 9.97 18.94 37.56
C SER A 335 10.46 19.14 36.13
N LEU A 336 10.44 18.09 35.30
CA LEU A 336 10.83 18.17 33.89
C LEU A 336 9.77 18.88 33.04
N TYR A 337 8.51 18.96 33.51
CA TYR A 337 7.42 19.58 32.78
C TYR A 337 7.57 21.12 32.75
N PRO A 338 7.76 21.75 31.56
CA PRO A 338 8.06 23.17 31.46
C PRO A 338 6.95 24.06 32.04
N THR A 339 7.32 25.19 32.64
CA THR A 339 6.36 26.14 33.24
C THR A 339 5.36 26.68 32.21
N GLU A 340 5.80 26.93 30.98
CA GLU A 340 4.96 27.35 29.86
C GLU A 340 3.87 26.30 29.55
N GLN A 341 4.23 25.01 29.56
CA GLN A 341 3.30 23.90 29.34
C GLN A 341 2.29 23.72 30.50
N ARG A 342 2.61 24.18 31.72
CA ARG A 342 1.68 24.14 32.88
C ARG A 342 0.55 25.15 32.75
N LEU A 343 0.83 26.35 32.21
CA LEU A 343 -0.22 27.36 31.95
C LEU A 343 -1.20 26.84 30.88
N ASP A 344 -0.68 26.16 29.86
CA ASP A 344 -1.47 25.51 28.83
C ASP A 344 -2.31 24.33 29.34
N ASP A 345 -2.02 23.74 30.50
CA ASP A 345 -2.82 22.63 31.06
C ASP A 345 -4.21 23.08 31.49
N VAL A 346 -4.35 24.36 31.88
CA VAL A 346 -5.66 24.96 32.21
C VAL A 346 -6.54 25.03 30.95
N PHE A 347 -5.97 25.43 29.82
CA PHE A 347 -6.66 25.44 28.52
C PHE A 347 -6.86 24.03 27.95
N SER A 348 -5.90 23.13 28.14
CA SER A 348 -6.01 21.72 27.73
C SER A 348 -7.04 20.93 28.53
N ALA A 349 -7.35 21.35 29.78
CA ALA A 349 -8.43 20.77 30.55
C ALA A 349 -9.80 21.05 29.91
N GLN A 350 -9.98 22.21 29.26
CA GLN A 350 -11.18 22.52 28.47
C GLN A 350 -11.22 21.66 27.21
N HIS A 351 -10.10 21.48 26.50
CA HIS A 351 -10.04 20.58 25.33
C HIS A 351 -10.33 19.13 25.67
N LEU A 352 -9.87 18.63 26.82
CA LEU A 352 -10.24 17.31 27.30
C LEU A 352 -11.74 17.21 27.60
N ASP A 353 -12.32 18.23 28.23
CA ASP A 353 -13.75 18.26 28.52
C ASP A 353 -14.56 18.26 27.21
N MET A 354 -14.14 19.04 26.22
CA MET A 354 -14.70 19.06 24.87
C MET A 354 -14.57 17.68 24.22
N LEU A 355 -13.40 17.05 24.26
CA LEU A 355 -13.16 15.72 23.70
C LEU A 355 -14.09 14.67 24.32
N VAL A 356 -14.20 14.62 25.66
CA VAL A 356 -15.08 13.65 26.33
C VAL A 356 -16.55 13.87 25.95
N ARG A 357 -17.01 15.12 25.91
CA ARG A 357 -18.38 15.45 25.47
C ARG A 357 -18.61 15.11 24.00
N MET A 358 -17.62 15.32 23.14
CA MET A 358 -17.66 14.91 21.74
C MET A 358 -17.72 13.39 21.57
N ILE A 359 -16.97 12.63 22.38
CA ILE A 359 -17.03 11.16 22.37
C ILE A 359 -18.44 10.69 22.77
N GLN A 360 -19.03 11.29 23.80
CA GLN A 360 -20.42 10.98 24.19
C GLN A 360 -21.43 11.34 23.10
N LEU A 361 -21.27 12.50 22.47
CA LEU A 361 -22.11 12.95 21.37
C LEU A 361 -21.99 11.99 20.17
N GLN A 362 -20.76 11.65 19.78
CA GLN A 362 -20.48 10.70 18.71
C GLN A 362 -21.16 9.36 18.99
N PHE A 363 -21.00 8.80 20.19
CA PHE A 363 -21.66 7.56 20.60
C PHE A 363 -23.18 7.62 20.35
N GLN A 364 -23.84 8.68 20.83
CA GLN A 364 -25.29 8.84 20.70
C GLN A 364 -25.76 9.06 19.26
N ILE A 365 -25.07 9.88 18.48
CA ILE A 365 -25.41 10.10 17.06
C ILE A 365 -25.23 8.81 16.28
N THR A 366 -24.22 8.02 16.61
CA THR A 366 -23.92 6.77 15.94
C THR A 366 -25.01 5.72 16.26
N GLU A 367 -25.38 5.55 17.54
CA GLU A 367 -26.53 4.70 17.95
C GLU A 367 -27.84 5.15 17.30
N PHE A 368 -28.08 6.46 17.26
CA PHE A 368 -29.25 7.05 16.60
C PHE A 368 -29.28 6.74 15.10
N GLY A 369 -28.16 6.95 14.42
CA GLY A 369 -28.02 6.73 12.97
C GLY A 369 -28.30 5.29 12.56
N TRP A 370 -27.81 4.31 13.30
CA TRP A 370 -28.11 2.89 12.97
C TRP A 370 -29.54 2.50 13.27
N SER A 371 -30.12 2.99 14.37
CA SER A 371 -31.52 2.73 14.71
C SER A 371 -32.45 3.24 13.60
N ALA A 372 -32.14 4.43 13.05
CA ALA A 372 -32.90 5.02 11.95
C ALA A 372 -32.84 4.20 10.64
N MET A 373 -31.77 3.43 10.40
CA MET A 373 -31.62 2.57 9.22
C MET A 373 -32.39 1.27 9.31
N THR A 374 -32.56 0.71 10.50
CA THR A 374 -33.26 -0.56 10.70
C THR A 374 -34.79 -0.39 10.70
N ASP A 375 -35.29 0.82 10.98
CA ASP A 375 -36.73 1.13 11.07
C ASP A 375 -37.39 1.55 9.74
N GLU A 376 -36.65 1.65 8.63
CA GLU A 376 -37.25 1.92 7.31
C GLU A 376 -38.21 0.80 6.85
N SER A 377 -38.18 -0.37 7.49
CA SER A 377 -39.10 -1.50 7.23
C SER A 377 -40.33 -1.59 8.14
N SER A 378 -40.44 -0.82 9.23
CA SER A 378 -41.42 -1.08 10.32
C SER A 378 -42.51 -0.02 10.49
N GLY A 379 -42.39 1.19 9.91
CA GLY A 379 -43.43 2.22 9.97
C GLY A 379 -43.76 2.75 11.38
N THR A 380 -42.95 2.44 12.39
CA THR A 380 -43.10 2.92 13.77
C THR A 380 -42.69 4.39 13.90
N GLN A 381 -43.51 5.20 14.59
CA GLN A 381 -43.20 6.61 14.89
C GLN A 381 -41.88 6.74 15.66
N ARG A 382 -41.00 7.63 15.17
CA ARG A 382 -39.68 7.90 15.75
C ARG A 382 -39.81 8.51 17.16
N PRO A 383 -38.93 8.18 18.13
CA PRO A 383 -39.02 8.71 19.48
C PRO A 383 -38.51 10.17 19.58
N GLU A 384 -39.42 11.16 19.55
CA GLU A 384 -39.12 12.60 19.65
C GLU A 384 -38.24 12.98 20.87
N ALA A 385 -38.30 12.20 21.95
CA ALA A 385 -37.54 12.43 23.18
C ALA A 385 -36.02 12.22 23.02
N ARG A 386 -35.57 11.40 22.07
CA ARG A 386 -34.12 11.19 21.81
C ARG A 386 -33.53 12.31 20.96
N ASP A 387 -34.31 12.91 20.06
CA ASP A 387 -33.89 14.03 19.22
C ASP A 387 -33.58 15.28 20.05
N ALA A 388 -34.44 15.60 21.02
CA ALA A 388 -34.25 16.74 21.90
C ALA A 388 -32.95 16.67 22.72
N GLN A 389 -32.53 15.48 23.15
CA GLN A 389 -31.31 15.29 23.94
C GLN A 389 -30.02 15.48 23.13
N ILE A 390 -30.02 15.12 21.84
CA ILE A 390 -28.86 15.30 20.97
C ILE A 390 -28.69 16.78 20.60
N GLU A 391 -29.78 17.47 20.24
CA GLU A 391 -29.76 18.93 19.99
C GLU A 391 -29.33 19.72 21.23
N GLU A 392 -29.84 19.38 22.43
CA GLU A 392 -29.41 20.03 23.67
C GLU A 392 -27.89 19.90 23.87
N LYS A 393 -27.32 18.71 23.65
CA LYS A 393 -25.88 18.49 23.79
C LYS A 393 -25.04 19.21 22.73
N LEU A 394 -25.52 19.26 21.50
CA LEU A 394 -24.87 20.03 20.43
C LEU A 394 -24.79 21.51 20.81
N ASN A 395 -25.89 22.09 21.29
CA ASN A 395 -25.97 23.48 21.71
C ASN A 395 -25.12 23.76 22.96
N LEU A 396 -25.10 22.85 23.92
CA LEU A 396 -24.25 22.96 25.11
C LEU A 396 -22.76 22.94 24.75
N ILE A 397 -22.33 22.11 23.81
CA ILE A 397 -20.93 22.08 23.35
C ILE A 397 -20.58 23.40 22.63
N GLU A 398 -21.43 23.91 21.74
CA GLU A 398 -21.19 25.20 21.07
C GLU A 398 -21.14 26.37 22.06
N THR A 399 -22.00 26.35 23.09
CA THR A 399 -22.07 27.40 24.11
C THR A 399 -20.87 27.36 25.04
N ASP A 400 -20.57 26.19 25.63
CA ASP A 400 -19.51 26.02 26.62
C ASP A 400 -18.11 26.24 26.01
N PHE A 401 -17.95 25.99 24.70
CA PHE A 401 -16.67 26.12 23.99
C PHE A 401 -16.68 27.22 22.91
N SER A 402 -17.63 28.17 22.98
CA SER A 402 -17.79 29.24 21.97
C SER A 402 -16.49 29.96 21.57
N PRO A 403 -15.56 30.31 22.50
CA PRO A 403 -14.29 30.92 22.12
C PRO A 403 -13.42 30.05 21.19
N THR A 404 -13.48 28.72 21.35
CA THR A 404 -12.75 27.76 20.51
C THR A 404 -13.33 27.77 19.09
N PHE A 405 -14.65 27.71 18.98
CA PHE A 405 -15.35 27.77 17.70
C PHE A 405 -15.12 29.10 16.96
N GLN A 406 -15.14 30.23 17.68
CA GLN A 406 -14.89 31.56 17.10
C GLN A 406 -13.46 31.73 16.59
N MET A 407 -12.47 31.12 17.25
CA MET A 407 -11.07 31.23 16.86
C MET A 407 -10.81 30.57 15.50
N ILE A 408 -11.50 29.47 15.18
CA ILE A 408 -11.30 28.71 13.92
C ILE A 408 -12.03 29.35 12.73
N THR A 409 -13.01 30.23 12.99
CA THR A 409 -13.74 30.94 11.94
C THR A 409 -13.11 32.30 11.57
N MET A 410 -12.00 32.69 12.21
CA MET A 410 -11.26 33.93 11.87
C MET A 410 -10.34 33.75 10.65
N PRO A 411 -10.17 34.77 9.79
CA PRO A 411 -9.21 34.75 8.68
C PRO A 411 -7.75 34.64 9.15
N ASP A 412 -6.92 33.89 8.40
CA ASP A 412 -5.53 33.52 8.73
C ASP A 412 -4.60 34.71 9.12
N ASP A 413 -4.87 35.92 8.61
CA ASP A 413 -4.00 37.10 8.77
C ASP A 413 -4.01 37.72 10.19
N ASN A 414 -4.86 37.25 11.11
CA ASN A 414 -5.05 37.86 12.44
C ASN A 414 -4.63 36.98 13.64
N HIS A 415 -3.99 35.83 13.43
CA HIS A 415 -3.61 34.95 14.54
C HIS A 415 -2.29 35.39 15.22
N PRO A 416 -2.26 35.61 16.55
CA PRO A 416 -1.01 35.91 17.26
C PRO A 416 -0.07 34.70 17.31
N THR A 417 1.22 34.94 17.07
CA THR A 417 2.28 33.96 16.79
C THR A 417 2.60 32.97 17.93
N SER A 418 2.16 33.23 19.16
CA SER A 418 2.38 32.33 20.31
C SER A 418 1.28 31.28 20.52
N ALA A 419 0.26 31.24 19.66
CA ALA A 419 -0.90 30.34 19.77
C ALA A 419 -0.95 29.23 18.70
N CYS A 420 0.12 29.00 17.93
CA CYS A 420 0.07 28.13 16.74
C CYS A 420 -0.31 26.67 17.03
N ASP A 421 0.35 25.99 17.97
CA ASP A 421 0.17 24.53 18.14
C ASP A 421 -1.17 24.16 18.82
N LEU A 422 -1.69 25.02 19.69
CA LEU A 422 -2.95 24.79 20.42
C LEU A 422 -4.18 24.94 19.49
N VAL A 423 -4.07 25.83 18.50
CA VAL A 423 -5.11 26.11 17.50
C VAL A 423 -5.28 24.94 16.54
N GLU A 424 -4.22 24.19 16.25
CA GLU A 424 -4.26 23.03 15.33
C GLU A 424 -5.12 21.87 15.88
N SER A 425 -4.94 21.52 17.15
CA SER A 425 -5.74 20.46 17.80
C SER A 425 -7.21 20.85 17.95
N ALA A 426 -7.47 22.11 18.34
CA ALA A 426 -8.82 22.66 18.46
C ALA A 426 -9.56 22.65 17.11
N ALA A 427 -8.86 22.99 16.02
CA ALA A 427 -9.41 22.98 14.66
C ALA A 427 -9.92 21.60 14.22
N VAL A 428 -9.19 20.54 14.59
CA VAL A 428 -9.62 19.16 14.32
C VAL A 428 -10.90 18.81 15.07
N PHE A 429 -11.00 19.17 16.35
CA PHE A 429 -12.19 18.89 17.16
C PHE A 429 -13.43 19.64 16.63
N VAL A 430 -13.30 20.91 16.26
CA VAL A 430 -14.42 21.67 15.67
C VAL A 430 -14.82 21.11 14.30
N THR A 431 -13.85 20.71 13.47
CA THR A 431 -14.13 20.08 12.17
C THR A 431 -14.90 18.76 12.35
N ILE A 432 -14.48 17.91 13.29
CA ILE A 432 -15.17 16.66 13.62
C ILE A 432 -16.56 16.93 14.23
N TYR A 433 -16.71 17.98 15.04
CA TYR A 433 -18.00 18.38 15.60
C TYR A 433 -19.02 18.71 14.50
N TYR A 434 -18.66 19.57 13.54
CA TYR A 434 -19.58 19.94 12.46
C TYR A 434 -19.93 18.76 11.55
N ALA A 435 -18.98 17.84 11.35
CA ALA A 435 -19.26 16.59 10.66
C ALA A 435 -20.33 15.76 11.36
N TRP A 436 -20.23 15.58 12.67
CA TRP A 436 -21.22 14.84 13.45
C TRP A 436 -22.57 15.55 13.50
N LYS A 437 -22.59 16.87 13.67
CA LYS A 437 -23.81 17.70 13.62
C LYS A 437 -24.55 17.52 12.29
N MET A 438 -23.82 17.52 11.18
CA MET A 438 -24.38 17.31 9.85
C MET A 438 -24.93 15.88 9.65
N ILE A 439 -24.20 14.86 10.09
CA ILE A 439 -24.67 13.46 10.06
C ILE A 439 -25.97 13.32 10.85
N TYR A 440 -26.03 13.93 12.04
CA TYR A 440 -27.24 13.93 12.87
C TYR A 440 -28.40 14.66 12.17
N TYR A 441 -28.20 15.87 11.65
CA TYR A 441 -29.26 16.65 10.98
C TYR A 441 -29.85 15.90 9.80
N ARG A 442 -29.04 15.14 9.06
CA ARG A 442 -29.52 14.26 8.01
C ARG A 442 -30.31 13.06 8.53
N CYS A 443 -29.83 12.37 9.55
CA CYS A 443 -30.58 11.26 10.16
C CYS A 443 -31.93 11.73 10.74
N ALA A 444 -31.95 12.93 11.32
CA ALA A 444 -33.13 13.57 11.91
C ALA A 444 -34.10 14.18 10.87
N GLY A 445 -33.73 14.23 9.59
CA GLY A 445 -34.60 14.80 8.55
C GLY A 445 -34.78 16.31 8.67
N MET A 446 -33.76 17.03 9.15
CA MET A 446 -33.81 18.48 9.29
C MET A 446 -33.96 19.18 7.92
N PRO A 447 -34.54 20.40 7.90
CA PRO A 447 -34.66 21.21 6.69
C PRO A 447 -33.32 21.42 5.97
N GLU A 448 -33.37 21.46 4.64
CA GLU A 448 -32.19 21.52 3.77
C GLU A 448 -31.33 22.76 4.02
N ASP A 449 -31.93 23.90 4.35
CA ASP A 449 -31.26 25.15 4.72
C ASP A 449 -30.35 24.97 5.93
N ARG A 450 -30.84 24.32 7.01
CA ARG A 450 -30.03 24.03 8.20
C ARG A 450 -28.84 23.13 7.89
N ILE A 451 -28.98 22.23 6.91
CA ILE A 451 -27.91 21.31 6.53
C ILE A 451 -26.84 22.02 5.70
N GLN A 452 -27.24 22.89 4.79
CA GLN A 452 -26.31 23.71 4.02
C GLN A 452 -25.55 24.72 4.91
N ASP A 453 -26.19 25.27 5.94
CA ASP A 453 -25.54 26.13 6.94
C ASP A 453 -24.41 25.39 7.67
N VAL A 454 -24.70 24.17 8.18
CA VAL A 454 -23.69 23.34 8.87
C VAL A 454 -22.58 22.90 7.91
N LEU A 455 -22.91 22.59 6.65
CA LEU A 455 -21.91 22.28 5.62
C LEU A 455 -20.95 23.45 5.37
N GLY A 456 -21.46 24.70 5.36
CA GLY A 456 -20.62 25.89 5.25
C GLY A 456 -19.59 25.98 6.38
N MET A 457 -20.05 25.79 7.62
CA MET A 457 -19.19 25.79 8.82
C MET A 457 -18.16 24.65 8.78
N LEU A 458 -18.60 23.46 8.37
CA LEU A 458 -17.72 22.30 8.19
C LEU A 458 -16.64 22.55 7.14
N MET A 459 -16.98 23.15 6.00
CA MET A 459 -16.03 23.45 4.93
C MET A 459 -15.00 24.49 5.34
N GLN A 460 -15.44 25.55 6.02
CA GLN A 460 -14.54 26.56 6.57
C GLN A 460 -13.55 25.95 7.58
N ALA A 461 -14.06 25.16 8.54
CA ALA A 461 -13.22 24.49 9.52
C ALA A 461 -12.26 23.47 8.87
N ALA A 462 -12.74 22.68 7.91
CA ALA A 462 -11.93 21.70 7.20
C ALA A 462 -10.82 22.36 6.36
N GLN A 463 -11.10 23.48 5.68
CA GLN A 463 -10.10 24.20 4.90
C GLN A 463 -8.96 24.72 5.79
N TYR A 464 -9.28 25.27 6.96
CA TYR A 464 -8.31 25.70 7.95
C TYR A 464 -7.48 24.53 8.50
N THR A 465 -8.13 23.38 8.72
CA THR A 465 -7.51 22.23 9.40
C THR A 465 -6.61 21.41 8.45
N ILE A 466 -7.00 21.25 7.18
CA ILE A 466 -6.27 20.42 6.18
C ILE A 466 -4.87 20.96 5.85
N SER A 467 -4.64 22.27 5.97
CA SER A 467 -3.31 22.86 5.72
C SER A 467 -2.30 22.52 6.82
N LYS A 468 -2.77 22.04 7.99
CA LYS A 468 -1.96 21.89 9.20
C LYS A 468 -1.89 20.46 9.75
N VAL A 469 -2.87 19.60 9.42
CA VAL A 469 -2.91 18.20 9.90
C VAL A 469 -3.14 17.17 8.80
N HIS A 470 -2.85 15.90 9.10
CA HIS A 470 -3.03 14.81 8.16
C HIS A 470 -4.51 14.54 7.83
N LEU A 471 -4.78 14.38 6.54
CA LEU A 471 -6.11 14.12 5.98
C LEU A 471 -6.80 12.86 6.54
N LYS A 472 -6.03 11.90 7.06
CA LYS A 472 -6.58 10.66 7.63
C LYS A 472 -7.51 10.91 8.82
N ASP A 473 -7.20 11.91 9.64
CA ASP A 473 -7.92 12.23 10.87
C ASP A 473 -9.23 12.98 10.57
N LEU A 474 -9.31 13.59 9.38
CA LEU A 474 -10.48 14.32 8.88
C LEU A 474 -11.34 13.51 7.92
N ARG A 475 -11.00 12.24 7.64
CA ARG A 475 -11.72 11.42 6.65
C ARG A 475 -13.23 11.45 6.88
N ARG A 476 -13.67 11.25 8.12
CA ARG A 476 -15.10 11.23 8.46
C ARG A 476 -15.80 12.56 8.16
N ALA A 477 -15.11 13.66 8.46
CA ALA A 477 -15.59 15.01 8.19
C ALA A 477 -15.68 15.32 6.70
N LEU A 478 -14.66 14.92 5.93
CA LEU A 478 -14.62 15.08 4.49
C LEU A 478 -15.68 14.22 3.78
N LEU A 479 -15.88 12.97 4.22
CA LEU A 479 -16.95 12.10 3.72
C LEU A 479 -18.32 12.71 3.96
N ALA A 480 -18.59 13.19 5.17
CA ALA A 480 -19.84 13.87 5.46
C ALA A 480 -20.01 15.08 4.50
N ALA A 481 -18.97 15.91 4.34
CA ALA A 481 -19.05 17.11 3.51
C ALA A 481 -19.32 16.81 2.04
N VAL A 482 -18.73 15.74 1.50
CA VAL A 482 -18.83 15.41 0.07
C VAL A 482 -20.18 14.80 -0.32
N ILE A 483 -20.84 14.12 0.64
CA ILE A 483 -22.20 13.59 0.47
C ILE A 483 -23.19 14.75 0.39
N GLU A 484 -22.98 15.77 1.22
CA GLU A 484 -23.93 16.86 1.42
C GLU A 484 -23.74 18.04 0.48
N THR A 485 -22.53 18.21 -0.07
CA THR A 485 -22.24 19.32 -0.95
C THR A 485 -22.90 19.18 -2.32
N LYS A 486 -23.67 20.20 -2.68
CA LYS A 486 -24.24 20.36 -4.04
C LYS A 486 -23.32 21.13 -4.98
N ASN A 487 -22.26 21.73 -4.44
CA ASN A 487 -21.31 22.49 -5.25
C ASN A 487 -20.28 21.54 -5.88
N PRO A 488 -20.23 21.42 -7.21
CA PRO A 488 -19.30 20.50 -7.88
C PRO A 488 -17.83 20.83 -7.59
N ILE A 489 -17.49 22.11 -7.39
CA ILE A 489 -16.12 22.54 -7.08
C ILE A 489 -15.72 22.07 -5.68
N HIS A 490 -16.61 22.23 -4.68
CA HIS A 490 -16.35 21.72 -3.34
C HIS A 490 -16.26 20.20 -3.34
N LYS A 491 -17.13 19.53 -4.11
CA LYS A 491 -17.12 18.08 -4.28
C LYS A 491 -15.78 17.59 -4.84
N ASP A 492 -15.32 18.18 -5.93
CA ASP A 492 -14.04 17.84 -6.56
C ASP A 492 -12.86 18.17 -5.65
N TRP A 493 -12.90 19.29 -4.94
CA TRP A 493 -11.89 19.65 -3.95
C TRP A 493 -11.83 18.62 -2.83
N ILE A 494 -12.95 18.26 -2.21
CA ILE A 494 -12.99 17.25 -1.13
C ILE A 494 -12.52 15.88 -1.65
N ILE A 495 -12.95 15.47 -2.86
CA ILE A 495 -12.51 14.22 -3.50
C ILE A 495 -11.00 14.24 -3.79
N SER A 496 -10.43 15.42 -4.09
CA SER A 496 -8.98 15.57 -4.24
C SER A 496 -8.22 15.37 -2.92
N LYS A 497 -8.86 15.68 -1.80
CA LYS A 497 -8.32 15.55 -0.44
C LYS A 497 -8.58 14.18 0.19
N LEU A 498 -9.61 13.49 -0.26
CA LEU A 498 -9.88 12.11 0.12
C LEU A 498 -8.91 11.19 -0.63
N GLY A 499 -8.05 10.48 0.10
CA GLY A 499 -7.10 9.54 -0.48
C GLY A 499 -7.78 8.50 -1.39
N PRO A 500 -7.04 7.80 -2.26
CA PRO A 500 -7.60 7.07 -3.40
C PRO A 500 -8.69 6.03 -3.05
N ARG A 501 -8.60 5.38 -1.87
CA ARG A 501 -9.63 4.44 -1.37
C ARG A 501 -11.00 5.08 -1.28
N TRP A 502 -11.05 6.23 -0.61
CA TRP A 502 -12.31 6.90 -0.30
C TRP A 502 -12.90 7.56 -1.53
N ARG A 503 -12.04 8.04 -2.45
CA ARG A 503 -12.47 8.44 -3.80
C ARG A 503 -13.18 7.31 -4.52
N MET A 504 -12.59 6.11 -4.56
CA MET A 504 -13.19 4.95 -5.20
C MET A 504 -14.53 4.58 -4.54
N VAL A 505 -14.57 4.45 -3.21
CA VAL A 505 -15.82 4.15 -2.47
C VAL A 505 -16.92 5.18 -2.76
N LEU A 506 -16.56 6.48 -2.82
CA LEU A 506 -17.49 7.56 -3.12
C LEU A 506 -17.95 7.56 -4.57
N GLU A 507 -17.05 7.38 -5.54
CA GLU A 507 -17.40 7.29 -6.96
C GLU A 507 -18.35 6.12 -7.22
N HIS A 508 -18.08 4.96 -6.62
CA HIS A 508 -18.95 3.79 -6.73
C HIS A 508 -20.31 3.98 -6.06
N ALA A 509 -20.35 4.54 -4.85
CA ALA A 509 -21.61 4.80 -4.16
C ALA A 509 -22.45 5.87 -4.87
N LEU A 510 -21.83 6.96 -5.32
CA LEU A 510 -22.52 8.01 -6.08
C LEU A 510 -23.03 7.48 -7.43
N ASP A 511 -22.25 6.66 -8.14
CA ASP A 511 -22.68 6.03 -9.39
C ASP A 511 -23.84 5.05 -9.18
N ARG A 512 -23.75 4.14 -8.21
CA ARG A 512 -24.84 3.19 -7.90
C ARG A 512 -26.14 3.86 -7.47
N TYR A 513 -26.07 4.90 -6.63
CA TYR A 513 -27.25 5.56 -6.07
C TYR A 513 -27.83 6.66 -6.98
N SER A 514 -27.01 7.27 -7.85
CA SER A 514 -27.48 8.17 -8.90
C SER A 514 -28.42 7.48 -9.90
N ARG A 515 -28.17 6.21 -10.21
CA ARG A 515 -29.02 5.37 -11.07
C ARG A 515 -30.35 4.96 -10.44
N LEU A 516 -30.41 4.93 -9.10
CA LEU A 516 -31.60 4.52 -8.33
C LEU A 516 -32.40 5.71 -7.76
N GLY A 517 -31.89 6.94 -7.90
CA GLY A 517 -32.53 8.15 -7.37
C GLY A 517 -32.56 8.22 -5.83
N GLN A 518 -31.71 7.46 -5.14
CA GLN A 518 -31.69 7.34 -3.68
C GLN A 518 -30.52 8.14 -3.06
N HIS A 519 -30.70 8.66 -1.84
CA HIS A 519 -29.64 9.36 -1.12
C HIS A 519 -28.62 8.36 -0.54
N VAL A 520 -27.32 8.62 -0.72
CA VAL A 520 -26.26 7.79 -0.12
C VAL A 520 -26.11 8.16 1.34
N SER A 521 -26.15 7.18 2.25
CA SER A 521 -25.87 7.41 3.66
C SER A 521 -24.36 7.31 3.95
N ILE A 522 -23.87 8.06 4.93
CA ILE A 522 -22.46 7.96 5.35
C ILE A 522 -22.12 6.57 5.89
N TRP A 523 -23.09 5.88 6.48
CA TRP A 523 -22.89 4.55 7.06
C TRP A 523 -22.73 3.47 5.98
N THR A 524 -23.48 3.58 4.88
CA THR A 524 -23.29 2.73 3.69
C THR A 524 -21.89 2.89 3.13
N LEU A 525 -21.34 4.12 3.11
CA LEU A 525 -19.97 4.36 2.66
C LEU A 525 -18.93 3.74 3.59
N TYR A 526 -19.13 3.76 4.91
CA TYR A 526 -18.24 3.05 5.84
C TYR A 526 -18.31 1.54 5.69
N GLU A 527 -19.51 1.01 5.45
CA GLU A 527 -19.72 -0.42 5.22
C GLU A 527 -18.99 -0.87 3.95
N LEU A 528 -19.21 -0.17 2.83
CA LEU A 528 -18.50 -0.38 1.57
C LEU A 528 -16.99 -0.24 1.73
N ALA A 529 -16.54 0.75 2.51
CA ALA A 529 -15.13 0.91 2.78
C ALA A 529 -14.57 -0.26 3.61
N SER A 530 -15.34 -0.82 4.56
CA SER A 530 -14.90 -1.91 5.44
C SER A 530 -14.85 -3.28 4.77
N ASP A 531 -15.52 -3.45 3.63
CA ASP A 531 -15.62 -4.71 2.91
C ASP A 531 -14.64 -4.76 1.73
N THR A 532 -13.50 -5.42 1.93
CA THR A 532 -12.53 -5.69 0.84
C THR A 532 -13.00 -6.78 -0.11
N SER A 533 -13.95 -7.62 0.29
CA SER A 533 -14.50 -8.69 -0.57
C SER A 533 -15.47 -8.13 -1.61
N GLY A 534 -16.27 -7.10 -1.26
CA GLY A 534 -17.18 -6.41 -2.17
C GLY A 534 -16.51 -5.42 -3.14
N ILE A 535 -15.38 -4.84 -2.77
CA ILE A 535 -14.59 -3.97 -3.67
C ILE A 535 -13.84 -4.80 -4.73
N CYS A 536 -13.57 -6.07 -4.44
CA CYS A 536 -12.92 -7.01 -5.37
C CYS A 536 -13.89 -7.73 -6.32
N VAL A 537 -15.21 -7.67 -6.08
CA VAL A 537 -16.20 -8.48 -6.82
C VAL A 537 -17.09 -7.68 -7.79
N ILE A 538 -17.09 -6.34 -7.76
CA ILE A 538 -17.98 -5.58 -8.66
C ILE A 538 -17.21 -5.07 -9.87
N GLN A 539 -17.14 -5.97 -10.85
CA GLN A 539 -17.11 -5.67 -12.27
C GLN A 539 -17.79 -4.33 -12.57
N THR A 540 -17.15 -3.49 -13.36
CA THR A 540 -17.91 -2.60 -14.24
C THR A 540 -18.87 -3.47 -15.04
N ALA A 541 -20.14 -3.53 -14.61
CA ALA A 541 -21.24 -3.89 -15.48
C ALA A 541 -21.29 -2.83 -16.58
N TYR A 542 -20.52 -3.07 -17.64
CA TYR A 542 -20.79 -2.50 -18.95
C TYR A 542 -22.14 -3.06 -19.40
N PRO A 543 -22.98 -2.25 -20.08
CA PRO A 543 -24.37 -2.55 -20.32
C PRO A 543 -24.56 -3.92 -20.96
N ASP A 544 -25.58 -4.64 -20.47
CA ASP A 544 -26.15 -5.92 -20.93
C ASP A 544 -25.95 -6.22 -22.43
N THR A 545 -24.75 -6.63 -22.81
CA THR A 545 -24.43 -7.19 -24.14
C THR A 545 -24.03 -8.66 -24.02
N GLU A 546 -23.85 -9.17 -22.80
CA GLU A 546 -23.26 -10.48 -22.52
C GLU A 546 -24.22 -11.67 -22.69
N LYS A 547 -25.53 -11.44 -22.86
CA LYS A 547 -26.50 -12.53 -23.08
C LYS A 547 -26.71 -12.92 -24.55
N LYS A 548 -26.00 -12.34 -25.52
CA LYS A 548 -26.20 -12.66 -26.94
C LYS A 548 -24.99 -13.18 -27.73
N ALA A 549 -23.77 -13.20 -27.17
CA ALA A 549 -22.57 -13.52 -27.97
C ALA A 549 -22.01 -14.96 -27.81
N ILE A 550 -22.49 -15.79 -26.88
CA ILE A 550 -21.92 -17.14 -26.63
C ILE A 550 -22.94 -18.27 -26.87
N ALA A 551 -24.11 -17.97 -27.45
CA ALA A 551 -25.08 -19.00 -27.84
C ALA A 551 -24.74 -19.70 -29.18
N GLY A 552 -23.62 -19.34 -29.83
CA GLY A 552 -23.35 -19.69 -31.24
C GLY A 552 -22.25 -20.70 -31.53
N VAL A 553 -21.53 -21.24 -30.55
CA VAL A 553 -20.51 -22.28 -30.78
C VAL A 553 -20.69 -23.41 -29.77
N ASN A 554 -20.88 -24.62 -30.30
CA ASN A 554 -21.29 -25.83 -29.58
C ASN A 554 -20.61 -26.04 -28.22
N SER A 555 -21.45 -26.36 -27.24
CA SER A 555 -21.18 -26.57 -25.81
C SER A 555 -20.40 -27.86 -25.50
N GLN A 556 -19.19 -27.96 -26.04
CA GLN A 556 -18.04 -28.66 -25.45
C GLN A 556 -16.89 -27.67 -25.55
N GLY A 557 -16.61 -26.96 -24.46
CA GLY A 557 -16.07 -25.60 -24.50
C GLY A 557 -14.71 -25.52 -25.22
N THR A 558 -14.59 -24.63 -26.20
CA THR A 558 -13.32 -24.26 -26.86
C THR A 558 -12.18 -24.04 -25.85
N PHE A 559 -12.50 -23.53 -24.67
CA PHE A 559 -11.59 -23.41 -23.53
C PHE A 559 -10.99 -24.75 -23.11
N ASP A 560 -11.82 -25.77 -22.89
CA ASP A 560 -11.38 -27.09 -22.44
C ASP A 560 -10.48 -27.76 -23.48
N VAL A 561 -10.74 -27.53 -24.76
CA VAL A 561 -9.90 -28.07 -25.84
C VAL A 561 -8.52 -27.43 -25.88
N VAL A 562 -8.44 -26.11 -25.73
CA VAL A 562 -7.17 -25.41 -25.59
C VAL A 562 -6.40 -25.94 -24.37
N VAL A 563 -7.05 -26.00 -23.22
CA VAL A 563 -6.42 -26.41 -21.96
C VAL A 563 -5.93 -27.86 -22.04
N ASN A 564 -6.77 -28.77 -22.51
CA ASN A 564 -6.44 -30.19 -22.62
C ASN A 564 -5.31 -30.45 -23.62
N ALA A 565 -5.30 -29.74 -24.76
CA ALA A 565 -4.23 -29.88 -25.75
C ALA A 565 -2.87 -29.42 -25.19
N VAL A 566 -2.85 -28.35 -24.41
CA VAL A 566 -1.63 -27.91 -23.70
C VAL A 566 -1.25 -28.90 -22.60
N ASP A 567 -2.23 -29.40 -21.83
CA ASP A 567 -1.98 -30.29 -20.70
C ASP A 567 -1.45 -31.68 -21.12
N GLN A 568 -1.85 -32.16 -22.29
CA GLN A 568 -1.33 -33.41 -22.87
C GLN A 568 0.17 -33.33 -23.19
N GLU A 569 0.67 -32.15 -23.53
CA GLU A 569 2.05 -31.94 -23.99
C GLU A 569 2.98 -31.38 -22.90
N LEU A 570 2.55 -31.33 -21.63
CA LEU A 570 3.34 -30.75 -20.53
C LEU A 570 4.72 -31.40 -20.36
N GLY A 571 4.83 -32.70 -20.63
CA GLY A 571 6.11 -33.41 -20.58
C GLY A 571 7.10 -32.84 -21.60
N ALA A 572 6.71 -32.83 -22.87
CA ALA A 572 7.52 -32.29 -23.95
C ALA A 572 7.80 -30.78 -23.78
N LEU A 573 6.82 -30.01 -23.31
CA LEU A 573 6.97 -28.58 -23.01
C LEU A 573 7.99 -28.32 -21.89
N ARG A 574 8.05 -29.20 -20.87
CA ARG A 574 9.04 -29.09 -19.80
C ARG A 574 10.45 -29.46 -20.28
N GLU A 575 10.55 -30.47 -21.14
CA GLU A 575 11.82 -30.89 -21.74
C GLU A 575 12.41 -29.79 -22.63
N ILE A 576 11.62 -29.19 -23.52
CA ILE A 576 12.09 -28.10 -24.37
C ILE A 576 12.50 -26.87 -23.57
N ASN A 577 11.74 -26.51 -22.52
CA ASN A 577 12.11 -25.41 -21.62
C ASN A 577 13.48 -25.64 -20.97
N SER A 578 13.72 -26.86 -20.46
CA SER A 578 14.99 -27.25 -19.84
C SER A 578 16.13 -27.26 -20.84
N ALA A 579 15.89 -27.75 -22.07
CA ALA A 579 16.88 -27.81 -23.14
C ALA A 579 17.35 -26.41 -23.56
N ILE A 580 16.42 -25.46 -23.74
CA ILE A 580 16.73 -24.07 -24.07
C ILE A 580 17.44 -23.40 -22.89
N HIS A 581 16.87 -23.50 -21.68
CA HIS A 581 17.43 -22.87 -20.46
C HIS A 581 18.89 -23.30 -20.19
N SER A 582 19.18 -24.59 -20.36
CA SER A 582 20.52 -25.16 -20.11
C SER A 582 21.54 -24.86 -21.22
N ASN A 583 21.09 -24.34 -22.37
CA ASN A 583 21.95 -24.04 -23.53
C ASN A 583 21.74 -22.59 -23.99
N PRO A 584 22.09 -21.58 -23.17
CA PRO A 584 21.92 -20.19 -23.55
C PRO A 584 22.77 -19.83 -24.77
N GLU A 585 22.13 -19.32 -25.81
CA GLU A 585 22.77 -18.91 -27.06
C GLU A 585 22.46 -17.45 -27.38
N LEU A 586 23.48 -16.70 -27.81
CA LEU A 586 23.36 -15.25 -28.04
C LEU A 586 22.62 -14.93 -29.33
N CYS A 587 22.26 -13.65 -29.51
CA CYS A 587 21.64 -13.11 -30.71
C CYS A 587 22.28 -13.64 -32.01
N TYR A 588 21.46 -14.19 -32.91
CA TYR A 588 21.81 -14.81 -34.19
C TYR A 588 22.70 -16.07 -34.10
N LYS A 589 22.83 -16.65 -32.91
CA LYS A 589 23.61 -17.89 -32.67
C LYS A 589 22.77 -18.97 -31.99
N GLU A 590 21.45 -18.81 -31.95
CA GLU A 590 20.47 -19.66 -31.26
C GLU A 590 20.18 -20.97 -32.00
N PHE A 591 21.22 -21.66 -32.49
CA PHE A 591 21.08 -22.84 -33.33
C PHE A 591 20.51 -24.04 -32.56
N LYS A 592 20.94 -24.30 -31.33
CA LYS A 592 20.39 -25.39 -30.52
C LYS A 592 18.94 -25.09 -30.14
N ALA A 593 18.62 -23.86 -29.75
CA ALA A 593 17.24 -23.50 -29.45
C ALA A 593 16.35 -23.68 -30.69
N HIS A 594 16.76 -23.17 -31.84
CA HIS A 594 16.10 -23.37 -33.13
C HIS A 594 15.90 -24.87 -33.45
N ASP A 595 16.97 -25.67 -33.41
CA ASP A 595 16.90 -27.08 -33.80
C ASP A 595 16.01 -27.89 -32.84
N ASN A 596 16.08 -27.62 -31.54
CA ASN A 596 15.23 -28.28 -30.55
C ASN A 596 13.75 -27.92 -30.73
N ILE A 597 13.42 -26.64 -30.97
CA ILE A 597 12.03 -26.21 -31.17
C ILE A 597 11.46 -26.80 -32.46
N THR A 598 12.23 -26.72 -33.55
CA THR A 598 11.76 -27.22 -34.85
C THR A 598 11.61 -28.75 -34.84
N ALA A 599 12.53 -29.49 -34.21
CA ALA A 599 12.42 -30.93 -34.03
C ALA A 599 11.19 -31.32 -33.19
N LEU A 600 10.89 -30.57 -32.11
CA LEU A 600 9.68 -30.79 -31.32
C LEU A 600 8.42 -30.60 -32.16
N LEU A 601 8.31 -29.47 -32.88
CA LEU A 601 7.14 -29.19 -33.73
C LEU A 601 6.96 -30.25 -34.84
N GLU A 602 8.05 -30.70 -35.46
CA GLU A 602 8.04 -31.80 -36.43
C GLU A 602 7.56 -33.12 -35.80
N SER A 603 8.03 -33.44 -34.58
CA SER A 603 7.61 -34.65 -33.85
C SER A 603 6.13 -34.65 -33.47
N LEU A 604 5.55 -33.46 -33.25
CA LEU A 604 4.13 -33.25 -33.01
C LEU A 604 3.30 -33.22 -34.31
N GLY A 605 3.94 -33.44 -35.46
CA GLY A 605 3.29 -33.59 -36.77
C GLY A 605 3.03 -32.30 -37.52
N PHE A 606 3.67 -31.19 -37.13
CA PHE A 606 3.58 -29.93 -37.86
C PHE A 606 4.65 -29.83 -38.95
N ALA A 607 4.29 -29.27 -40.11
CA ALA A 607 5.26 -28.91 -41.12
C ALA A 607 6.00 -27.64 -40.69
N VAL A 608 7.33 -27.70 -40.66
CA VAL A 608 8.19 -26.60 -40.20
C VAL A 608 9.08 -26.13 -41.35
N GLU A 609 9.00 -24.85 -41.67
CA GLU A 609 9.98 -24.16 -42.51
C GLU A 609 11.12 -23.67 -41.62
N LYS A 610 12.27 -24.35 -41.68
CA LYS A 610 13.50 -23.95 -40.99
C LYS A 610 14.21 -22.83 -41.76
N HIS A 611 14.96 -21.99 -41.06
CA HIS A 611 15.69 -20.86 -41.63
C HIS A 611 14.79 -19.88 -42.40
N ALA A 612 13.58 -19.67 -41.87
CA ALA A 612 12.54 -18.91 -42.54
C ALA A 612 12.94 -17.44 -42.72
N TYR A 613 12.40 -16.80 -43.77
CA TYR A 613 12.58 -15.37 -44.04
C TYR A 613 14.05 -14.89 -44.14
N GLY A 614 14.97 -15.80 -44.47
CA GLY A 614 16.38 -15.50 -44.68
C GLY A 614 17.19 -15.29 -43.39
N LEU A 615 16.69 -15.72 -42.24
CA LEU A 615 17.43 -15.75 -40.98
C LEU A 615 17.76 -17.19 -40.58
N GLU A 616 19.04 -17.48 -40.33
CA GLU A 616 19.54 -18.83 -40.05
C GLU A 616 18.95 -19.46 -38.78
N THR A 617 18.48 -18.66 -37.82
CA THR A 617 17.89 -19.19 -36.58
C THR A 617 16.39 -18.94 -36.49
N SER A 618 15.71 -18.50 -37.56
CA SER A 618 14.25 -18.35 -37.59
C SER A 618 13.53 -19.58 -38.15
N PHE A 619 12.28 -19.79 -37.75
CA PHE A 619 11.43 -20.87 -38.26
C PHE A 619 9.96 -20.45 -38.37
N VAL A 620 9.18 -21.19 -39.15
CA VAL A 620 7.72 -21.04 -39.24
C VAL A 620 7.06 -22.42 -39.16
N ALA A 621 6.01 -22.55 -38.37
CA ALA A 621 5.04 -23.63 -38.52
C ALA A 621 3.63 -23.06 -38.55
N GLU A 622 2.78 -23.57 -39.44
CA GLU A 622 1.42 -23.07 -39.65
C GLU A 622 0.43 -24.23 -39.65
N TYR A 623 -0.73 -24.03 -39.03
CA TYR A 623 -1.84 -24.98 -39.02
C TYR A 623 -3.14 -24.29 -39.41
N GLY A 624 -3.95 -24.97 -40.23
CA GLY A 624 -5.22 -24.46 -40.75
C GLY A 624 -5.12 -23.97 -42.20
N GLN A 625 -6.25 -23.56 -42.77
CA GLN A 625 -6.37 -23.06 -44.14
C GLN A 625 -7.46 -21.99 -44.24
N GLY A 626 -7.27 -21.04 -45.16
CA GLY A 626 -8.20 -19.92 -45.36
C GLY A 626 -8.35 -19.02 -44.13
N GLY A 627 -9.31 -18.09 -44.17
CA GLY A 627 -9.65 -17.24 -43.03
C GLY A 627 -8.50 -16.36 -42.50
N ARG A 628 -8.68 -15.93 -41.24
CA ARG A 628 -7.75 -15.05 -40.52
C ARG A 628 -6.47 -15.77 -40.13
N LEU A 629 -5.36 -15.04 -40.05
CA LEU A 629 -4.06 -15.52 -39.60
C LEU A 629 -3.69 -14.89 -38.25
N VAL A 630 -3.56 -15.72 -37.22
CA VAL A 630 -2.99 -15.30 -35.92
C VAL A 630 -1.58 -15.87 -35.76
N THR A 631 -0.60 -15.00 -35.49
CA THR A 631 0.81 -15.38 -35.33
C THR A 631 1.21 -15.33 -33.85
N ILE A 632 1.83 -16.39 -33.35
CA ILE A 632 2.45 -16.46 -32.04
C ILE A 632 3.95 -16.27 -32.21
N CYS A 633 4.51 -15.19 -31.66
CA CYS A 633 5.96 -14.92 -31.73
C CYS A 633 6.69 -15.71 -30.65
N SER A 634 7.83 -16.30 -30.98
CA SER A 634 8.64 -17.14 -30.09
C SER A 634 10.06 -16.62 -30.03
N GLU A 635 10.50 -16.13 -28.87
CA GLU A 635 11.88 -15.64 -28.62
C GLU A 635 12.68 -16.69 -27.84
N TYR A 636 13.98 -16.78 -28.09
CA TYR A 636 14.85 -17.82 -27.51
C TYR A 636 16.34 -17.45 -27.49
N ASP A 637 16.70 -16.17 -27.66
CA ASP A 637 18.07 -15.70 -27.44
C ASP A 637 18.37 -15.46 -25.95
N ALA A 638 19.65 -15.50 -25.60
CA ALA A 638 20.17 -15.32 -24.25
C ALA A 638 21.14 -14.14 -24.17
N LEU A 639 21.45 -13.73 -22.94
CA LEU A 639 22.35 -12.63 -22.63
C LEU A 639 23.76 -13.11 -22.29
N GLU A 640 24.76 -12.32 -22.70
CA GLU A 640 26.17 -12.62 -22.45
C GLU A 640 26.49 -12.64 -20.95
N GLY A 641 27.11 -13.73 -20.49
CA GLY A 641 27.57 -13.90 -19.11
C GLY A 641 26.48 -14.20 -18.06
N VAL A 642 25.20 -14.04 -18.39
CA VAL A 642 24.08 -14.24 -17.44
C VAL A 642 23.03 -15.25 -17.90
N GLY A 643 23.11 -15.77 -19.13
CA GLY A 643 22.20 -16.81 -19.63
C GLY A 643 20.82 -16.24 -20.00
N HIS A 644 19.75 -17.03 -19.83
CA HIS A 644 18.37 -16.58 -20.09
C HIS A 644 17.83 -15.67 -18.98
N ALA A 645 18.56 -14.59 -18.66
CA ALA A 645 18.20 -13.63 -17.62
C ALA A 645 17.03 -12.70 -18.00
N CYS A 646 16.47 -12.85 -19.21
CA CYS A 646 15.21 -12.24 -19.64
C CYS A 646 14.07 -13.27 -19.80
N GLY A 647 14.34 -14.55 -19.52
CA GLY A 647 13.34 -15.61 -19.51
C GLY A 647 12.86 -16.07 -20.89
N HIS A 648 13.65 -15.86 -21.96
CA HIS A 648 13.26 -16.26 -23.32
C HIS A 648 13.02 -17.77 -23.47
N ASN A 649 13.59 -18.62 -22.60
CA ASN A 649 13.22 -20.04 -22.52
C ASN A 649 11.72 -20.25 -22.18
N LEU A 650 11.18 -19.42 -21.29
CA LEU A 650 9.76 -19.45 -20.92
C LEU A 650 8.88 -18.84 -22.01
N ILE A 651 9.36 -17.80 -22.71
CA ILE A 651 8.66 -17.21 -23.87
C ILE A 651 8.54 -18.24 -24.98
N ALA A 652 9.63 -18.90 -25.37
CA ALA A 652 9.62 -19.97 -26.36
C ALA A 652 8.60 -21.06 -26.00
N THR A 653 8.66 -21.53 -24.75
CA THR A 653 7.78 -22.59 -24.24
C THR A 653 6.32 -22.18 -24.24
N ALA A 654 6.01 -20.96 -23.79
CA ALA A 654 4.65 -20.44 -23.78
C ALA A 654 4.10 -20.28 -25.20
N SER A 655 4.94 -19.83 -26.15
CA SER A 655 4.55 -19.68 -27.55
C SER A 655 4.23 -21.02 -28.22
N ILE A 656 5.01 -22.07 -27.94
CA ILE A 656 4.72 -23.43 -28.41
C ILE A 656 3.40 -23.92 -27.82
N ALA A 657 3.21 -23.80 -26.50
CA ALA A 657 1.98 -24.18 -25.83
C ALA A 657 0.76 -23.44 -26.42
N SER A 658 0.87 -22.12 -26.64
CA SER A 658 -0.21 -21.34 -27.24
C SER A 658 -0.56 -21.80 -28.65
N PHE A 659 0.46 -22.05 -29.48
CA PHE A 659 0.28 -22.57 -30.83
C PHE A 659 -0.45 -23.92 -30.84
N LEU A 660 -0.07 -24.85 -29.97
CA LEU A 660 -0.69 -26.18 -29.85
C LEU A 660 -2.17 -26.07 -29.44
N GLY A 661 -2.47 -25.26 -28.42
CA GLY A 661 -3.84 -25.04 -27.97
C GLY A 661 -4.74 -24.42 -29.04
N MET A 662 -4.23 -23.42 -29.77
CA MET A 662 -4.94 -22.80 -30.87
C MET A 662 -5.15 -23.75 -32.06
N ALA A 663 -4.12 -24.52 -32.42
CA ALA A 663 -4.22 -25.50 -33.50
C ALA A 663 -5.27 -26.57 -33.18
N ALA A 664 -5.31 -27.06 -31.94
CA ALA A 664 -6.31 -28.02 -31.48
C ALA A 664 -7.74 -27.45 -31.54
N ALA A 665 -7.94 -26.23 -31.05
CA ALA A 665 -9.25 -25.56 -31.08
C ALA A 665 -9.72 -25.29 -32.53
N LEU A 666 -8.82 -24.84 -33.39
CA LEU A 666 -9.12 -24.61 -34.81
C LEU A 666 -9.46 -25.93 -35.51
N LYS A 667 -8.70 -27.01 -35.25
CA LYS A 667 -8.98 -28.36 -35.74
C LYS A 667 -10.35 -28.86 -35.33
N GLN A 668 -10.71 -28.68 -34.05
CA GLN A 668 -12.00 -29.11 -33.53
C GLN A 668 -13.16 -28.30 -34.14
N SER A 669 -12.98 -26.99 -34.33
CA SER A 669 -14.02 -26.12 -34.87
C SER A 669 -14.34 -26.41 -36.35
N GLY A 670 -13.35 -26.86 -37.12
CA GLY A 670 -13.45 -27.01 -38.58
C GLY A 670 -13.62 -25.69 -39.35
N ALA A 671 -13.49 -24.54 -38.68
CA ALA A 671 -13.67 -23.23 -39.27
C ALA A 671 -12.44 -22.80 -40.11
N PRO A 672 -12.63 -21.94 -41.14
CA PRO A 672 -11.51 -21.38 -41.88
C PRO A 672 -10.70 -20.44 -41.00
N GLY A 673 -9.39 -20.61 -41.00
CA GLY A 673 -8.45 -19.84 -40.18
C GLY A 673 -7.07 -20.48 -40.21
N ARG A 674 -6.06 -19.73 -39.78
CA ARG A 674 -4.66 -20.15 -39.75
C ARG A 674 -4.01 -19.66 -38.46
N VAL A 675 -3.35 -20.56 -37.75
CA VAL A 675 -2.45 -20.21 -36.64
C VAL A 675 -1.02 -20.48 -37.06
N ARG A 676 -0.13 -19.53 -36.78
CA ARG A 676 1.29 -19.62 -37.08
C ARG A 676 2.11 -19.45 -35.81
N ILE A 677 3.12 -20.27 -35.60
CA ILE A 677 4.22 -19.94 -34.69
C ILE A 677 5.41 -19.44 -35.53
N LEU A 678 5.97 -18.30 -35.13
CA LEU A 678 7.09 -17.66 -35.79
C LEU A 678 8.27 -17.57 -34.82
N GLY A 679 9.39 -18.18 -35.20
CA GLY A 679 10.65 -18.07 -34.48
C GLY A 679 11.31 -16.71 -34.70
N CYS A 680 11.44 -15.95 -33.63
CA CYS A 680 11.93 -14.57 -33.60
C CYS A 680 13.28 -14.50 -32.86
N PRO A 681 14.41 -14.74 -33.53
CA PRO A 681 15.73 -14.68 -32.88
C PRO A 681 16.13 -13.25 -32.52
N ALA A 682 17.18 -13.11 -31.70
CA ALA A 682 17.92 -11.87 -31.50
C ALA A 682 17.10 -10.64 -31.03
N GLU A 683 16.22 -10.81 -30.02
CA GLU A 683 15.45 -9.70 -29.45
C GLU A 683 16.32 -8.72 -28.65
N GLU A 684 17.30 -9.22 -27.88
CA GLU A 684 18.08 -8.49 -26.86
C GLU A 684 19.02 -7.38 -27.39
N GLY A 685 18.93 -7.10 -28.69
CA GLY A 685 19.74 -6.07 -29.36
C GLY A 685 20.02 -6.34 -30.83
N GLY A 686 19.58 -7.49 -31.37
CA GLY A 686 19.72 -7.82 -32.78
C GLY A 686 18.56 -7.35 -33.66
N GLY A 687 17.38 -7.11 -33.09
CA GLY A 687 16.19 -6.65 -33.82
C GLY A 687 15.65 -7.67 -34.82
N GLY A 688 15.64 -8.97 -34.46
CA GLY A 688 15.23 -10.03 -35.38
C GLY A 688 13.81 -9.86 -35.92
N LYS A 689 12.85 -9.36 -35.14
CA LYS A 689 11.48 -9.11 -35.62
C LYS A 689 11.44 -8.01 -36.68
N ILE A 690 12.33 -7.02 -36.60
CA ILE A 690 12.45 -5.97 -37.62
C ILE A 690 12.92 -6.58 -38.94
N LYS A 691 13.90 -7.51 -38.90
CA LYS A 691 14.37 -8.22 -40.10
C LYS A 691 13.26 -9.12 -40.68
N LEU A 692 12.55 -9.86 -39.83
CA LEU A 692 11.40 -10.68 -40.23
C LEU A 692 10.27 -9.85 -40.86
N MET A 693 9.93 -8.71 -40.27
CA MET A 693 8.97 -7.75 -40.82
C MET A 693 9.37 -7.29 -42.22
N ARG A 694 10.64 -6.89 -42.42
CA ARG A 694 11.18 -6.47 -43.72
C ARG A 694 11.11 -7.59 -44.76
N ALA A 695 11.37 -8.83 -44.34
CA ALA A 695 11.25 -10.02 -45.18
C ALA A 695 9.78 -10.42 -45.45
N GLY A 696 8.81 -9.76 -44.81
CA GLY A 696 7.38 -9.94 -45.05
C GLY A 696 6.66 -10.91 -44.11
N ALA A 697 7.28 -11.32 -43.01
CA ALA A 697 6.73 -12.33 -42.09
C ALA A 697 5.40 -11.94 -41.44
N PHE A 698 5.16 -10.64 -41.27
CA PHE A 698 3.96 -10.10 -40.66
C PHE A 698 2.94 -9.53 -41.67
N LYS A 699 3.19 -9.69 -42.99
CA LYS A 699 2.23 -9.28 -44.01
C LYS A 699 0.96 -10.11 -43.88
N SER A 700 -0.19 -9.43 -43.89
CA SER A 700 -1.52 -10.05 -43.83
C SER A 700 -1.77 -10.89 -42.57
N VAL A 701 -1.10 -10.55 -41.45
CA VAL A 701 -1.40 -11.09 -40.12
C VAL A 701 -2.55 -10.30 -39.50
N ASP A 702 -3.58 -10.98 -39.00
CA ASP A 702 -4.75 -10.38 -38.35
C ASP A 702 -4.49 -10.06 -36.88
N ALA A 703 -3.67 -10.87 -36.19
CA ALA A 703 -3.12 -10.53 -34.88
C ALA A 703 -1.78 -11.24 -34.62
N ALA A 704 -0.86 -10.56 -33.93
CA ALA A 704 0.37 -11.14 -33.40
C ALA A 704 0.32 -11.19 -31.86
N LEU A 705 0.60 -12.33 -31.23
CA LEU A 705 0.50 -12.50 -29.78
C LEU A 705 1.79 -13.08 -29.21
N MET A 706 2.16 -12.64 -28.01
CA MET A 706 3.32 -13.14 -27.25
C MET A 706 3.13 -12.86 -25.76
N VAL A 707 3.82 -13.59 -24.89
CA VAL A 707 3.90 -13.31 -23.44
C VAL A 707 5.35 -13.19 -23.02
N HIS A 708 5.62 -12.43 -21.96
CA HIS A 708 6.98 -12.27 -21.46
C HIS A 708 7.04 -12.39 -19.94
N ALA A 709 8.06 -13.10 -19.45
CA ALA A 709 8.26 -13.32 -18.02
C ALA A 709 8.79 -12.04 -17.35
N SER A 710 8.36 -11.76 -16.12
CA SER A 710 8.83 -10.59 -15.37
C SER A 710 8.87 -10.89 -13.87
N THR A 711 9.53 -10.01 -13.11
CA THR A 711 9.54 -10.07 -11.64
C THR A 711 8.37 -9.30 -11.04
N PRO A 712 8.00 -9.59 -9.77
CA PRO A 712 7.07 -8.77 -9.00
C PRO A 712 7.56 -7.34 -8.72
N LEU A 713 8.86 -7.06 -8.88
CA LEU A 713 9.48 -5.76 -8.62
C LEU A 713 9.55 -4.86 -9.85
N ASP A 714 9.69 -5.46 -11.04
CA ASP A 714 9.73 -4.75 -12.33
C ASP A 714 8.33 -4.27 -12.77
N ILE A 715 7.28 -4.73 -12.10
CA ILE A 715 5.88 -4.35 -12.35
C ILE A 715 5.24 -3.87 -11.04
N PRO A 716 4.75 -2.61 -10.96
CA PRO A 716 3.99 -2.15 -9.81
C PRO A 716 2.71 -2.98 -9.67
N GLN A 717 2.60 -3.77 -8.61
CA GLN A 717 1.34 -4.45 -8.32
C GLN A 717 0.25 -3.41 -7.99
N PRO A 718 -0.97 -3.55 -8.54
CA PRO A 718 -1.57 -4.83 -8.89
C PRO A 718 -1.56 -5.17 -10.39
N ALA A 719 -0.64 -4.65 -11.21
CA ALA A 719 -0.63 -4.90 -12.65
C ALA A 719 -0.25 -6.36 -13.05
N GLY A 720 -1.14 -7.32 -12.85
CA GLY A 720 -1.09 -8.59 -13.58
C GLY A 720 -1.47 -8.33 -15.04
N ALA A 721 -0.61 -8.73 -15.99
CA ALA A 721 -0.57 -8.31 -17.40
C ALA A 721 -1.34 -7.05 -17.77
N GLU A 722 -0.62 -5.95 -17.65
CA GLU A 722 -0.81 -4.87 -18.60
C GLU A 722 -0.20 -5.27 -19.95
N ALA A 723 -0.81 -4.84 -21.05
CA ALA A 723 -0.07 -4.71 -22.31
C ALA A 723 1.06 -3.70 -22.03
N VAL A 724 2.28 -4.19 -21.86
CA VAL A 724 3.36 -3.31 -21.44
C VAL A 724 3.76 -2.44 -22.62
N GLY A 725 3.54 -1.14 -22.44
CA GLY A 725 4.11 -0.14 -23.31
C GLY A 725 5.63 -0.14 -23.14
N GLY A 726 6.34 -0.79 -24.06
CA GLY A 726 7.78 -0.70 -24.21
C GLY A 726 8.17 0.67 -24.74
N ARG A 727 9.33 1.18 -24.32
CA ARG A 727 9.88 2.45 -24.80
C ARG A 727 10.47 2.28 -26.19
N SER A 728 10.43 3.34 -27.00
CA SER A 728 11.27 3.38 -28.18
C SER A 728 12.73 3.49 -27.75
N VAL A 729 13.58 2.64 -28.31
CA VAL A 729 15.02 2.58 -28.00
C VAL A 729 15.82 2.77 -29.29
N ALA A 730 16.82 3.63 -29.22
CA ALA A 730 17.84 3.78 -30.24
C ALA A 730 19.22 3.77 -29.60
N ILE A 731 20.13 2.96 -30.14
CA ILE A 731 21.52 2.92 -29.70
C ILE A 731 22.40 3.30 -30.89
N PHE A 732 23.27 4.26 -30.68
CA PHE A 732 24.26 4.65 -31.67
C PHE A 732 25.58 5.01 -31.00
N ARG A 733 26.67 4.95 -31.76
CA ARG A 733 27.99 5.39 -31.32
C ARG A 733 28.45 6.58 -32.12
N GLY A 734 29.13 7.50 -31.44
CA GLY A 734 29.93 8.55 -32.04
C GLY A 734 31.40 8.19 -31.95
N ILE A 735 32.09 8.27 -33.08
CA ILE A 735 33.51 7.97 -33.24
C ILE A 735 34.23 9.28 -33.46
N PHE A 736 35.04 9.70 -32.50
CA PHE A 736 35.88 10.89 -32.64
C PHE A 736 37.23 10.53 -33.23
N THR A 737 37.68 11.33 -34.21
CA THR A 737 39.02 11.25 -34.79
C THR A 737 39.73 12.58 -34.59
N GLY A 738 40.92 12.52 -34.00
CA GLY A 738 41.85 13.62 -33.78
C GLY A 738 43.26 13.23 -34.26
N GLU A 739 44.29 13.78 -33.60
CA GLU A 739 45.69 13.66 -34.03
C GLU A 739 46.60 13.36 -32.82
N PRO A 740 47.47 12.34 -32.89
CA PRO A 740 48.34 11.98 -31.77
C PRO A 740 49.53 12.92 -31.66
N ALA A 741 49.96 13.19 -30.44
CA ALA A 741 51.19 13.91 -30.12
C ALA A 741 51.76 13.43 -28.77
N HIS A 742 53.03 13.72 -28.51
CA HIS A 742 53.64 13.40 -27.22
C HIS A 742 53.10 14.35 -26.14
N ALA A 743 52.31 13.82 -25.20
CA ALA A 743 51.52 14.62 -24.26
C ALA A 743 52.38 15.52 -23.35
N GLY A 744 53.57 15.07 -22.97
CA GLY A 744 54.49 15.85 -22.11
C GLY A 744 55.47 16.76 -22.84
N VAL A 745 55.54 16.73 -24.18
CA VAL A 745 56.60 17.42 -24.94
C VAL A 745 56.02 18.44 -25.92
N VAL A 746 55.04 18.04 -26.74
CA VAL A 746 54.43 18.87 -27.78
C VAL A 746 52.91 18.67 -27.85
N PRO A 747 52.15 18.80 -26.75
CA PRO A 747 50.71 18.56 -26.75
C PRO A 747 49.94 19.49 -27.70
N TRP A 748 50.46 20.70 -27.97
CA TRP A 748 49.86 21.68 -28.90
C TRP A 748 49.85 21.24 -30.38
N ASN A 749 50.59 20.19 -30.74
CA ASN A 749 50.54 19.60 -32.08
C ASN A 749 49.48 18.48 -32.20
N GLY A 750 48.80 18.13 -31.11
CA GLY A 750 47.79 17.06 -31.10
C GLY A 750 46.35 17.61 -31.07
N ILE A 751 45.42 16.75 -31.44
CA ILE A 751 43.96 16.96 -31.33
C ILE A 751 43.39 15.81 -30.51
N ASN A 752 42.92 16.08 -29.30
CA ASN A 752 42.61 15.04 -28.32
C ASN A 752 41.16 14.53 -28.43
N ALA A 753 40.98 13.33 -28.98
CA ALA A 753 39.69 12.67 -29.08
C ALA A 753 39.12 12.24 -27.72
N LEU A 754 39.95 12.02 -26.69
CA LEU A 754 39.46 11.72 -25.34
C LEU A 754 38.82 12.96 -24.69
N ASP A 755 39.33 14.16 -24.98
CA ASP A 755 38.71 15.41 -24.51
C ASP A 755 37.34 15.61 -25.18
N ALA A 756 37.20 15.26 -26.46
CA ALA A 756 35.92 15.29 -27.17
C ALA A 756 34.90 14.32 -26.56
N ALA A 757 35.33 13.10 -26.21
CA ALA A 757 34.48 12.13 -25.51
C ALA A 757 34.05 12.63 -24.13
N SER A 758 34.98 13.21 -23.36
CA SER A 758 34.71 13.77 -22.03
C SER A 758 33.73 14.94 -22.10
N LEU A 759 33.93 15.87 -23.06
CA LEU A 759 33.04 16.99 -23.28
C LEU A 759 31.65 16.55 -23.75
N THR A 760 31.56 15.49 -24.55
CA THR A 760 30.28 14.86 -24.93
C THR A 760 29.54 14.35 -23.71
N TYR A 761 30.25 13.67 -22.79
CA TYR A 761 29.68 13.19 -21.54
C TYR A 761 29.12 14.34 -20.69
N SER A 762 29.88 15.43 -20.54
CA SER A 762 29.44 16.63 -19.83
C SER A 762 28.24 17.29 -20.51
N ALA A 763 28.26 17.45 -21.83
CA ALA A 763 27.17 18.05 -22.59
C ALA A 763 25.86 17.24 -22.48
N ILE A 764 25.94 15.91 -22.54
CA ILE A 764 24.78 15.03 -22.33
C ILE A 764 24.32 15.09 -20.87
N SER A 765 25.22 15.19 -19.90
CA SER A 765 24.86 15.39 -18.50
C SER A 765 24.04 16.67 -18.29
N MET A 766 24.38 17.77 -18.97
CA MET A 766 23.59 19.00 -18.94
C MET A 766 22.27 18.87 -19.71
N LEU A 767 22.27 18.16 -20.84
CA LEU A 767 21.06 17.89 -21.63
C LEU A 767 19.97 17.21 -20.80
N ARG A 768 20.34 16.35 -19.83
CA ARG A 768 19.38 15.63 -18.95
C ARG A 768 18.46 16.55 -18.16
N GLN A 769 18.84 17.80 -17.86
CA GLN A 769 17.92 18.75 -17.24
C GLN A 769 16.76 19.14 -18.19
N GLN A 770 17.00 19.06 -19.50
CA GLN A 770 16.11 19.55 -20.56
C GLN A 770 15.46 18.41 -21.37
N ILE A 771 15.51 17.17 -20.89
CA ILE A 771 14.73 16.04 -21.43
C ILE A 771 13.50 15.80 -20.55
N ARG A 772 12.54 15.00 -21.01
CA ARG A 772 11.34 14.74 -20.21
C ARG A 772 11.66 13.82 -19.03
N PRO A 773 10.89 13.89 -17.92
CA PRO A 773 11.04 12.96 -16.80
C PRO A 773 10.91 11.49 -17.19
N THR A 774 10.26 11.21 -18.32
CA THR A 774 10.12 9.88 -18.89
C THR A 774 11.31 9.46 -19.75
N ASP A 775 12.11 10.36 -20.33
CA ASP A 775 13.20 9.98 -21.23
C ASP A 775 14.43 9.45 -20.47
N ARG A 776 15.19 8.53 -21.06
CA ARG A 776 16.45 8.02 -20.48
C ARG A 776 17.58 8.09 -21.51
N LEU A 777 18.75 8.51 -21.05
CA LEU A 777 20.00 8.53 -21.81
C LEU A 777 21.06 7.74 -21.04
N ASN A 778 21.58 6.68 -21.63
CA ASN A 778 22.67 5.87 -21.07
C ASN A 778 23.90 6.06 -21.95
N ILE A 779 25.05 6.36 -21.37
CA ILE A 779 26.28 6.70 -22.10
C ILE A 779 27.47 5.98 -21.48
N TYR A 780 28.37 5.46 -22.30
CA TYR A 780 29.68 4.98 -21.86
C TYR A 780 30.76 5.22 -22.93
N ILE A 781 32.02 5.28 -22.49
CA ILE A 781 33.19 5.41 -23.37
C ILE A 781 33.71 4.00 -23.65
N LYS A 782 33.56 3.55 -24.90
CA LYS A 782 33.98 2.23 -25.37
C LYS A 782 35.47 2.16 -25.67
N GLU A 783 36.01 3.24 -26.25
CA GLU A 783 37.44 3.40 -26.54
C GLU A 783 37.88 4.81 -26.10
N GLY A 784 38.95 4.92 -25.32
CA GLY A 784 39.39 6.20 -24.72
C GLY A 784 40.90 6.44 -24.73
N GLY A 785 41.67 5.72 -25.55
CA GLY A 785 43.13 5.76 -25.56
C GLY A 785 43.79 4.61 -24.80
N GLN A 786 45.08 4.39 -25.05
CA GLN A 786 45.82 3.20 -24.58
C GLN A 786 47.01 3.54 -23.65
N MET A 787 47.53 4.77 -23.71
CA MET A 787 48.70 5.21 -22.94
C MET A 787 48.54 6.66 -22.48
N THR A 788 49.09 6.98 -21.31
CA THR A 788 48.96 8.31 -20.68
C THR A 788 49.86 9.38 -21.30
N ASN A 789 50.94 8.99 -21.98
CA ASN A 789 51.93 9.89 -22.55
C ASN A 789 51.69 10.22 -24.04
N ILE A 790 50.57 9.77 -24.62
CA ILE A 790 50.18 10.03 -26.01
C ILE A 790 48.80 10.70 -26.02
N ILE A 791 48.65 11.81 -26.75
CA ILE A 791 47.35 12.42 -27.01
C ILE A 791 46.47 11.44 -27.79
N THR A 792 45.27 11.14 -27.29
CA THR A 792 44.38 10.13 -27.85
C THR A 792 43.85 10.56 -29.22
N ALA A 793 44.25 9.87 -30.28
CA ALA A 793 43.83 10.18 -31.66
C ALA A 793 42.42 9.65 -32.01
N ARG A 794 41.89 8.69 -31.25
CA ARG A 794 40.58 8.08 -31.49
C ARG A 794 39.88 7.75 -30.18
N SER A 795 38.60 8.10 -30.10
CA SER A 795 37.71 7.66 -29.03
C SER A 795 36.35 7.24 -29.58
N VAL A 796 35.68 6.34 -28.89
CA VAL A 796 34.35 5.84 -29.26
C VAL A 796 33.44 5.95 -28.05
N VAL A 797 32.33 6.66 -28.23
CA VAL A 797 31.31 6.84 -27.19
C VAL A 797 30.00 6.29 -27.70
N GLU A 798 29.38 5.40 -26.93
CA GLU A 798 28.11 4.78 -27.27
C GLU A 798 27.01 5.34 -26.36
N VAL A 799 25.85 5.60 -26.95
CA VAL A 799 24.70 6.19 -26.27
C VAL A 799 23.42 5.43 -26.61
N GLY A 800 22.68 5.05 -25.57
CA GLY A 800 21.31 4.56 -25.67
C GLY A 800 20.33 5.68 -25.34
N VAL A 801 19.37 5.89 -26.25
CA VAL A 801 18.30 6.88 -26.14
C VAL A 801 16.97 6.14 -26.00
N ARG A 802 16.24 6.41 -24.91
CA ARG A 802 14.92 5.82 -24.65
C ARG A 802 13.87 6.92 -24.44
N THR A 803 12.74 6.81 -25.13
CA THR A 803 11.61 7.74 -25.07
C THR A 803 10.28 6.98 -25.10
N LEU A 804 9.16 7.66 -24.85
CA LEU A 804 7.83 7.03 -24.89
C LEU A 804 7.39 6.65 -26.30
N THR A 805 7.75 7.46 -27.29
CA THR A 805 7.32 7.27 -28.68
C THR A 805 8.51 7.29 -29.61
N LEU A 806 8.40 6.58 -30.74
CA LEU A 806 9.41 6.60 -31.80
C LEU A 806 9.70 8.02 -32.33
N GLY A 807 8.67 8.84 -32.52
CA GLY A 807 8.81 10.21 -33.02
C GLY A 807 9.57 11.13 -32.03
N GLU A 808 9.38 10.93 -30.73
CA GLU A 808 10.16 11.64 -29.70
C GLU A 808 11.59 11.12 -29.61
N ASN A 809 11.79 9.82 -29.84
CA ASN A 809 13.12 9.22 -29.87
C ASN A 809 13.98 9.89 -30.93
N GLN A 810 13.46 10.02 -32.15
CA GLN A 810 14.14 10.68 -33.27
C GLN A 810 14.54 12.12 -32.93
N LYS A 811 13.64 12.90 -32.32
CA LYS A 811 13.92 14.27 -31.89
C LYS A 811 15.01 14.33 -30.82
N LEU A 812 14.96 13.43 -29.83
CA LEU A 812 15.95 13.41 -28.76
C LEU A 812 17.32 12.94 -29.27
N GLN A 813 17.37 11.95 -30.14
CA GLN A 813 18.61 11.52 -30.80
C GLN A 813 19.31 12.68 -31.51
N GLU A 814 18.57 13.54 -32.22
CA GLU A 814 19.15 14.70 -32.89
C GLU A 814 19.83 15.67 -31.90
N ARG A 815 19.17 15.93 -30.76
CA ARG A 815 19.75 16.75 -29.68
C ARG A 815 21.01 16.11 -29.10
N VAL A 816 21.01 14.79 -28.90
CA VAL A 816 22.19 14.05 -28.44
C VAL A 816 23.32 14.13 -29.48
N ARG A 817 23.03 13.94 -30.77
CA ARG A 817 24.02 14.09 -31.85
C ARG A 817 24.60 15.51 -31.91
N ASN A 818 23.83 16.52 -31.56
CA ASN A 818 24.33 17.89 -31.46
C ASN A 818 25.32 18.08 -30.30
N CYS A 819 25.18 17.35 -29.18
CA CYS A 819 26.20 17.32 -28.13
C CYS A 819 27.53 16.76 -28.65
N PHE A 820 27.50 15.65 -29.39
CA PHE A 820 28.69 15.07 -30.04
C PHE A 820 29.34 16.05 -31.03
N LYS A 821 28.54 16.68 -31.90
CA LYS A 821 29.02 17.68 -32.87
C LYS A 821 29.64 18.90 -32.18
N GLY A 822 29.04 19.38 -31.09
CA GLY A 822 29.56 20.49 -30.29
C GLY A 822 30.91 20.15 -29.65
N ALA A 823 31.05 18.93 -29.13
CA ALA A 823 32.30 18.48 -28.55
C ALA A 823 33.41 18.29 -29.60
N ALA A 824 33.07 17.76 -30.78
CA ALA A 824 33.98 17.69 -31.92
C ALA A 824 34.49 19.09 -32.31
N LEU A 825 33.57 20.05 -32.47
CA LEU A 825 33.89 21.42 -32.82
C LEU A 825 34.82 22.09 -31.80
N ALA A 826 34.51 21.96 -30.51
CA ALA A 826 35.27 22.61 -29.44
C ALA A 826 36.71 22.08 -29.31
N THR A 827 36.95 20.83 -29.70
CA THR A 827 38.25 20.16 -29.56
C THR A 827 39.05 20.09 -30.85
N GLY A 828 38.46 20.45 -31.99
CA GLY A 828 39.06 20.28 -33.31
C GLY A 828 38.96 18.85 -33.87
N CYS A 829 38.24 17.94 -33.20
CA CYS A 829 38.01 16.59 -33.70
C CYS A 829 36.98 16.57 -34.85
N THR A 830 36.96 15.47 -35.59
CA THR A 830 35.81 15.08 -36.42
C THR A 830 34.99 14.02 -35.70
N VAL A 831 33.70 13.91 -36.01
CA VAL A 831 32.82 12.87 -35.46
C VAL A 831 32.03 12.17 -36.56
N ALA A 832 32.07 10.84 -36.57
CA ALA A 832 31.21 9.99 -37.39
C ALA A 832 30.21 9.26 -36.49
N PHE A 833 29.00 9.02 -37.00
CA PHE A 833 27.99 8.25 -36.27
C PHE A 833 27.70 6.92 -36.94
N GLU A 834 27.59 5.88 -36.14
CA GLU A 834 27.20 4.55 -36.58
C GLU A 834 26.05 4.05 -35.71
N SER A 835 25.02 3.46 -36.32
CA SER A 835 24.03 2.70 -35.56
C SER A 835 24.72 1.47 -34.96
N VAL A 836 24.37 1.15 -33.72
CA VAL A 836 24.89 -0.04 -33.06
C VAL A 836 23.80 -1.10 -33.10
N TYR A 837 23.92 -2.03 -34.05
CA TYR A 837 23.43 -3.39 -33.85
C TYR A 837 24.64 -4.25 -33.49
N VAL A 838 24.52 -4.98 -32.39
CA VAL A 838 25.56 -5.92 -31.98
C VAL A 838 25.39 -7.17 -32.87
N TYR A 839 26.35 -7.38 -33.77
CA TYR A 839 26.47 -8.46 -34.77
C TYR A 839 25.67 -8.34 -36.08
N SER A 840 26.19 -7.57 -37.05
CA SER A 840 26.52 -8.02 -38.43
C SER A 840 27.18 -6.89 -39.25
N GLN A 841 28.00 -7.30 -40.22
CA GLN A 841 28.99 -6.60 -41.08
C GLN A 841 28.65 -5.18 -41.63
N PRO A 842 29.65 -4.39 -42.06
CA PRO A 842 29.49 -3.01 -42.46
C PRO A 842 28.95 -2.87 -43.89
N ALA A 843 28.41 -1.68 -44.17
CA ALA A 843 27.90 -1.18 -45.45
C ALA A 843 26.42 -1.49 -45.72
N THR A 844 25.54 -0.58 -45.30
CA THR A 844 24.98 0.43 -46.23
C THR A 844 24.24 1.51 -45.46
N MET A 845 24.26 2.70 -46.04
CA MET A 845 23.71 3.94 -45.52
C MET A 845 22.18 3.87 -45.45
N ILE A 846 21.63 3.34 -44.35
CA ILE A 846 20.18 3.38 -44.05
C ILE A 846 19.98 4.30 -42.84
N TYR A 847 20.06 5.60 -43.12
CA TYR A 847 19.47 6.60 -42.24
C TYR A 847 17.95 6.47 -42.37
N LEU A 848 17.26 5.91 -41.35
CA LEU A 848 15.91 6.32 -40.86
C LEU A 848 15.03 5.20 -40.24
N LEU A 849 15.33 3.90 -40.35
CA LEU A 849 14.34 2.85 -39.99
C LEU A 849 14.84 1.74 -39.04
N ASP A 850 15.97 1.95 -38.37
CA ASP A 850 16.63 0.96 -37.50
C ASP A 850 16.39 1.29 -36.01
N HIS A 851 15.12 1.30 -35.60
CA HIS A 851 14.70 1.67 -34.24
C HIS A 851 13.85 0.55 -33.64
N ILE A 852 14.06 0.23 -32.36
CA ILE A 852 13.05 -0.48 -31.59
C ILE A 852 11.91 0.53 -31.37
N ALA A 853 10.76 0.25 -31.97
CA ALA A 853 9.58 1.07 -31.80
C ALA A 853 8.99 0.82 -30.41
N ASP A 854 8.28 1.82 -29.88
CA ASP A 854 7.49 1.64 -28.67
C ASP A 854 6.40 0.59 -28.88
N VAL A 855 6.11 -0.22 -27.85
CA VAL A 855 4.81 -0.92 -27.82
C VAL A 855 3.83 0.18 -27.42
N ARG A 856 3.01 0.63 -28.37
CA ARG A 856 2.43 1.98 -28.27
C ARG A 856 1.53 2.14 -27.03
N SER A 857 1.88 3.08 -26.16
CA SER A 857 0.99 3.64 -25.15
C SER A 857 1.03 5.16 -25.30
N PHE A 858 0.17 5.73 -26.16
CA PHE A 858 0.20 7.16 -26.41
C PHE A 858 -0.37 7.96 -25.24
N GLU A 859 0.40 8.94 -24.76
CA GLU A 859 -0.04 10.07 -23.96
C GLU A 859 0.15 11.36 -24.77
N GLN A 860 -0.82 12.28 -24.71
CA GLN A 860 -0.56 13.68 -25.08
C GLN A 860 -1.25 14.63 -24.10
N ASN A 861 -0.41 15.47 -23.48
CA ASN A 861 -0.71 16.75 -22.84
C ASN A 861 -1.58 16.72 -21.57
N GLY A 862 -1.06 16.16 -20.48
CA GLY A 862 -1.21 16.64 -19.10
C GLY A 862 -2.60 16.69 -18.46
N HIS A 863 -3.67 16.68 -19.25
CA HIS A 863 -5.09 16.71 -18.95
C HIS A 863 -5.78 16.14 -20.21
N VAL A 864 -6.05 14.83 -20.27
CA VAL A 864 -7.13 14.21 -21.07
C VAL A 864 -7.12 12.68 -20.89
N ARG A 865 -8.30 12.15 -20.54
CA ARG A 865 -8.71 10.74 -20.62
C ARG A 865 -8.65 10.23 -22.07
N ARG A 866 -7.78 9.29 -22.46
CA ARG A 866 -8.04 8.30 -23.55
C ARG A 866 -7.22 7.01 -23.32
N PRO A 867 -7.78 5.82 -23.65
CA PRO A 867 -7.19 4.52 -23.30
C PRO A 867 -6.01 4.10 -24.21
N PRO A 868 -5.18 3.13 -23.79
CA PRO A 868 -4.04 2.56 -24.50
C PRO A 868 -4.47 1.73 -25.70
N LEU A 869 -3.48 1.47 -26.55
CA LEU A 869 -3.56 0.71 -27.79
C LEU A 869 -4.16 -0.69 -27.60
N GLN A 870 -4.85 -1.22 -28.61
CA GLN A 870 -5.34 -2.62 -28.64
C GLN A 870 -6.24 -3.03 -27.46
N ARG A 871 -7.08 -2.09 -27.01
CA ARG A 871 -8.03 -2.30 -25.91
C ARG A 871 -8.86 -3.56 -26.03
N ALA A 872 -9.23 -3.96 -27.25
CA ALA A 872 -9.97 -5.19 -27.47
C ALA A 872 -9.18 -6.43 -26.99
N LEU A 873 -7.94 -6.60 -27.44
CA LEU A 873 -7.09 -7.74 -27.08
C LEU A 873 -6.70 -7.73 -25.60
N CYS A 874 -6.30 -6.57 -25.07
CA CYS A 874 -5.85 -6.46 -23.67
C CYS A 874 -7.00 -6.72 -22.68
N ASN A 875 -8.17 -6.12 -22.92
CA ASN A 875 -9.34 -6.32 -22.05
C ASN A 875 -9.78 -7.78 -22.06
N GLU A 876 -9.79 -8.38 -23.24
CA GLU A 876 -10.20 -9.77 -23.41
C GLU A 876 -9.22 -10.73 -22.74
N PHE A 877 -7.92 -10.51 -22.89
CA PHE A 877 -6.91 -11.30 -22.19
C PHE A 877 -7.08 -11.22 -20.67
N THR A 878 -7.28 -10.01 -20.15
CA THR A 878 -7.52 -9.75 -18.72
C THR A 878 -8.74 -10.53 -18.22
N ASP A 879 -9.83 -10.50 -18.99
CA ASP A 879 -11.08 -11.17 -18.66
C ASP A 879 -10.93 -12.70 -18.68
N ILE A 880 -10.28 -13.25 -19.71
CA ILE A 880 -9.95 -14.68 -19.80
C ILE A 880 -9.15 -15.13 -18.59
N MET A 881 -8.08 -14.42 -18.26
CA MET A 881 -7.19 -14.81 -17.16
C MET A 881 -7.87 -14.70 -15.79
N SER A 882 -8.73 -13.69 -15.61
CA SER A 882 -9.49 -13.50 -14.37
C SER A 882 -10.57 -14.58 -14.20
N ARG A 883 -11.39 -14.82 -15.22
CA ARG A 883 -12.55 -15.72 -15.14
C ARG A 883 -12.16 -17.20 -15.13
N ARG A 884 -11.08 -17.56 -15.84
CA ARG A 884 -10.77 -18.97 -16.15
C ARG A 884 -9.55 -19.52 -15.45
N PHE A 885 -8.65 -18.65 -15.00
CA PHE A 885 -7.39 -19.05 -14.41
C PHE A 885 -7.16 -18.47 -13.01
N ASP A 886 -8.19 -17.85 -12.40
CA ASP A 886 -8.14 -17.26 -11.06
C ASP A 886 -6.84 -16.47 -10.84
N SER A 887 -6.53 -15.61 -11.80
CA SER A 887 -5.33 -14.81 -11.80
C SER A 887 -5.71 -13.36 -11.77
N HIS A 888 -5.16 -12.63 -10.80
CA HIS A 888 -5.40 -11.19 -10.66
C HIS A 888 -4.66 -10.44 -11.76
N PHE A 889 -5.28 -10.33 -12.92
CA PHE A 889 -4.85 -9.47 -14.01
C PHE A 889 -5.59 -8.14 -13.89
N HIS A 890 -4.86 -7.04 -13.76
CA HIS A 890 -5.43 -5.69 -13.74
C HIS A 890 -5.04 -4.98 -15.02
N GLY A 891 -5.94 -5.00 -16.01
CA GLY A 891 -5.86 -4.11 -17.16
C GLY A 891 -6.31 -2.69 -16.81
N ASP A 892 -5.69 -2.00 -15.84
CA ASP A 892 -5.95 -0.56 -15.66
C ASP A 892 -5.25 0.27 -16.73
N MET A 893 -5.87 0.21 -17.89
CA MET A 893 -5.57 0.98 -19.09
C MET A 893 -5.61 2.51 -18.86
N ARG A 894 -6.11 3.01 -17.73
CA ARG A 894 -6.14 4.46 -17.45
C ARG A 894 -4.79 4.98 -16.96
N ASN A 895 -3.85 4.10 -16.59
CA ASN A 895 -2.51 4.46 -16.15
C ASN A 895 -1.48 3.40 -16.59
N PRO A 896 -1.22 3.23 -17.90
CA PRO A 896 -0.28 2.21 -18.37
C PRO A 896 1.08 2.42 -17.72
N HIS A 897 1.58 1.41 -17.01
CA HIS A 897 2.94 1.44 -16.49
C HIS A 897 3.91 1.31 -17.66
N ILE A 898 4.51 2.43 -18.07
CA ILE A 898 5.54 2.42 -19.10
C ILE A 898 6.81 1.78 -18.50
N SER A 899 7.08 0.55 -18.91
CA SER A 899 8.32 -0.15 -18.58
C SER A 899 9.55 0.66 -19.06
N GLY A 900 10.67 0.55 -18.34
CA GLY A 900 11.96 1.07 -18.79
C GLY A 900 12.52 0.32 -20.01
N GLY A 901 12.03 -0.90 -20.28
CA GLY A 901 12.46 -1.78 -21.35
C GLY A 901 11.92 -1.38 -22.73
N GLY A 902 12.59 -1.81 -23.79
CA GLY A 902 12.12 -1.71 -25.16
C GLY A 902 12.33 -3.05 -25.86
N SER A 903 11.34 -3.47 -26.64
CA SER A 903 11.33 -4.76 -27.33
C SER A 903 11.02 -4.54 -28.81
N ASP A 904 11.69 -5.27 -29.69
CA ASP A 904 11.43 -5.19 -31.14
C ASP A 904 10.03 -5.71 -31.53
N PHE A 905 9.29 -6.32 -30.59
CA PHE A 905 7.85 -6.57 -30.72
C PHE A 905 7.03 -5.27 -30.85
N GLY A 906 7.54 -4.16 -30.32
CA GLY A 906 6.99 -2.83 -30.54
C GLY A 906 6.87 -2.50 -32.04
N ASN A 907 7.83 -2.92 -32.87
CA ASN A 907 7.74 -2.72 -34.33
C ASN A 907 6.59 -3.51 -34.96
N VAL A 908 6.33 -4.73 -34.49
CA VAL A 908 5.22 -5.57 -34.97
C VAL A 908 3.87 -4.90 -34.72
N SER A 909 3.75 -4.18 -33.59
CA SER A 909 2.55 -3.41 -33.24
C SER A 909 2.23 -2.25 -34.21
N TYR A 910 3.15 -1.90 -35.11
CA TYR A 910 2.91 -0.92 -36.18
C TYR A 910 2.39 -1.58 -37.47
N GLU A 911 2.55 -2.89 -37.64
CA GLU A 911 2.13 -3.64 -38.82
C GLU A 911 0.75 -4.30 -38.67
N CYS A 912 0.46 -4.85 -37.48
CA CYS A 912 -0.79 -5.55 -37.19
C CYS A 912 -1.23 -5.39 -35.73
N PRO A 913 -2.50 -5.71 -35.38
CA PRO A 913 -2.92 -5.84 -33.98
C PRO A 913 -1.97 -6.78 -33.21
N SER A 914 -1.37 -6.36 -32.10
CA SER A 914 -0.23 -7.09 -31.51
C SER A 914 -0.11 -7.04 -29.98
N LEU A 915 -0.47 -8.10 -29.26
CA LEU A 915 -0.51 -8.09 -27.79
C LEU A 915 0.75 -8.75 -27.17
N HIS A 916 1.40 -8.05 -26.23
CA HIS A 916 2.60 -8.48 -25.49
C HIS A 916 2.49 -8.28 -23.96
N PRO A 917 1.71 -9.13 -23.26
CA PRO A 917 1.53 -9.09 -21.82
C PRO A 917 2.71 -9.65 -21.04
N LEU A 918 2.87 -9.16 -19.81
CA LEU A 918 3.80 -9.74 -18.83
C LEU A 918 3.11 -10.75 -17.89
N PHE A 919 3.81 -11.82 -17.54
CA PHE A 919 3.43 -12.72 -16.44
C PHE A 919 4.54 -12.79 -15.39
N ILE A 920 4.13 -12.94 -14.13
CA ILE A 920 5.05 -12.93 -12.99
C ILE A 920 5.61 -14.33 -12.74
N ILE A 921 6.92 -14.43 -12.57
CA ILE A 921 7.58 -15.62 -12.04
C ILE A 921 8.09 -15.37 -10.61
N PRO A 922 8.15 -16.39 -9.74
CA PRO A 922 8.68 -16.22 -8.39
C PRO A 922 10.18 -15.90 -8.41
N THR A 923 10.57 -14.77 -7.83
CA THR A 923 11.98 -14.33 -7.74
C THR A 923 12.30 -13.77 -6.35
N LEU A 924 13.59 -13.76 -5.98
CA LEU A 924 14.05 -13.01 -4.81
C LEU A 924 14.04 -11.50 -5.12
N PRO A 925 14.02 -10.61 -4.10
CA PRO A 925 14.01 -9.16 -4.33
C PRO A 925 15.23 -8.60 -5.09
N THR A 926 16.30 -9.36 -5.22
CA THR A 926 17.52 -8.99 -5.96
C THR A 926 17.55 -9.53 -7.39
N ASP A 927 16.61 -10.41 -7.74
CA ASP A 927 16.62 -11.21 -8.96
C ASP A 927 15.83 -10.49 -10.07
N ASN A 928 16.25 -9.25 -10.39
CA ASN A 928 15.64 -8.42 -11.44
C ASN A 928 15.89 -8.98 -12.84
N VAL A 929 15.06 -8.62 -13.82
CA VAL A 929 15.31 -8.93 -15.24
C VAL A 929 16.71 -8.45 -15.66
N HIS A 930 17.42 -9.30 -16.42
CA HIS A 930 18.84 -9.20 -16.81
C HIS A 930 19.87 -9.48 -15.68
N ALA A 931 19.43 -9.93 -14.50
CA ALA A 931 20.33 -10.40 -13.45
C ALA A 931 20.52 -11.93 -13.48
N PRO A 932 21.68 -12.47 -13.03
CA PRO A 932 21.89 -13.92 -12.90
C PRO A 932 20.83 -14.64 -12.07
N GLY A 933 20.28 -13.96 -11.06
CA GLY A 933 19.22 -14.48 -10.22
C GLY A 933 17.93 -14.78 -10.99
N PHE A 934 17.58 -13.93 -11.96
CA PHE A 934 16.41 -14.14 -12.82
C PHE A 934 16.62 -15.31 -13.77
N ALA A 935 17.83 -15.45 -14.34
CA ALA A 935 18.14 -16.61 -15.19
C ALA A 935 17.93 -17.93 -14.44
N ARG A 936 18.39 -18.03 -13.20
CA ARG A 936 18.12 -19.18 -12.33
C ARG A 936 16.61 -19.37 -12.11
N ALA A 937 15.90 -18.31 -11.70
CA ALA A 937 14.46 -18.39 -11.45
C ALA A 937 13.65 -18.83 -12.69
N ALA A 938 14.06 -18.40 -13.89
CA ALA A 938 13.43 -18.79 -15.15
C ALA A 938 13.57 -20.28 -15.49
N GLY A 939 14.48 -21.01 -14.83
CA GLY A 939 14.64 -22.45 -14.92
C GLY A 939 13.77 -23.25 -13.93
N GLU A 940 13.13 -22.59 -12.97
CA GLU A 940 12.42 -23.26 -11.88
C GLU A 940 11.03 -23.79 -12.30
N PRO A 941 10.54 -24.90 -11.70
CA PRO A 941 9.22 -25.46 -12.00
C PRO A 941 8.06 -24.47 -11.82
N ALA A 942 8.17 -23.57 -10.84
CA ALA A 942 7.13 -22.56 -10.60
C ALA A 942 7.06 -21.51 -11.73
N ALA A 943 8.20 -21.14 -12.31
CA ALA A 943 8.27 -20.23 -13.45
C ALA A 943 7.69 -20.88 -14.72
N PHE A 944 8.01 -22.17 -14.95
CA PHE A 944 7.38 -22.98 -16.00
C PHE A 944 5.84 -23.01 -15.85
N ASN A 945 5.32 -23.29 -14.65
CA ASN A 945 3.88 -23.34 -14.42
C ASN A 945 3.19 -21.99 -14.70
N ALA A 946 3.85 -20.87 -14.34
CA ALA A 946 3.34 -19.53 -14.65
C ALA A 946 3.31 -19.28 -16.17
N ALA A 947 4.35 -19.68 -16.91
CA ALA A 947 4.41 -19.58 -18.36
C ALA A 947 3.31 -20.38 -19.06
N ILE A 948 3.07 -21.63 -18.62
CA ILE A 948 1.98 -22.47 -19.14
C ILE A 948 0.60 -21.85 -18.88
N LYS A 949 0.40 -21.27 -17.69
CA LYS A 949 -0.85 -20.58 -17.35
C LYS A 949 -1.10 -19.40 -18.29
N ALA A 950 -0.09 -18.56 -18.53
CA ALA A 950 -0.17 -17.45 -19.48
C ALA A 950 -0.40 -17.92 -20.92
N ALA A 951 0.26 -19.00 -21.33
CA ALA A 951 0.13 -19.59 -22.66
C ALA A 951 -1.30 -20.04 -22.98
N LYS A 952 -1.99 -20.66 -22.01
CA LYS A 952 -3.40 -21.05 -22.15
C LYS A 952 -4.30 -19.84 -22.36
N GLY A 953 -4.06 -18.75 -21.63
CA GLY A 953 -4.78 -17.48 -21.82
C GLY A 953 -4.60 -16.88 -23.22
N ILE A 954 -3.35 -16.83 -23.70
CA ILE A 954 -3.04 -16.33 -25.05
C ILE A 954 -3.68 -17.19 -26.12
N ALA A 955 -3.68 -18.52 -25.95
CA ALA A 955 -4.33 -19.42 -26.88
C ALA A 955 -5.84 -19.17 -26.96
N VAL A 956 -6.53 -19.05 -25.82
CA VAL A 956 -7.97 -18.76 -25.80
C VAL A 956 -8.27 -17.42 -26.49
N LEU A 957 -7.47 -16.38 -26.23
CA LEU A 957 -7.58 -15.09 -26.89
C LEU A 957 -7.39 -15.21 -28.41
N GLY A 958 -6.34 -15.89 -28.85
CA GLY A 958 -6.06 -16.10 -30.27
C GLY A 958 -7.18 -16.88 -30.97
N VAL A 959 -7.78 -17.87 -30.29
CA VAL A 959 -8.95 -18.58 -30.82
C VAL A 959 -10.14 -17.66 -30.97
N ARG A 960 -10.37 -16.71 -30.06
CA ARG A 960 -11.40 -15.68 -30.24
C ARG A 960 -11.13 -14.85 -31.50
N VAL A 961 -9.90 -14.40 -31.73
CA VAL A 961 -9.57 -13.66 -32.96
C VAL A 961 -9.83 -14.51 -34.22
N LEU A 962 -9.56 -15.81 -34.18
CA LEU A 962 -9.81 -16.71 -35.31
C LEU A 962 -11.31 -16.94 -35.56
N LEU A 963 -12.07 -17.27 -34.51
CA LEU A 963 -13.40 -17.87 -34.62
C LEU A 963 -14.56 -16.91 -34.30
N ASP A 964 -14.31 -15.81 -33.58
CA ASP A 964 -15.30 -14.80 -33.21
C ASP A 964 -15.16 -13.58 -34.14
N GLU A 965 -16.01 -13.52 -35.16
CA GLU A 965 -15.99 -12.47 -36.17
C GLU A 965 -16.22 -11.06 -35.59
N GLU A 966 -17.11 -10.93 -34.60
CA GLU A 966 -17.37 -9.64 -33.96
C GLU A 966 -16.14 -9.17 -33.17
N PHE A 967 -15.50 -10.07 -32.42
CA PHE A 967 -14.28 -9.75 -31.68
C PHE A 967 -13.11 -9.42 -32.61
N ALA A 968 -12.94 -10.16 -33.71
CA ALA A 968 -11.90 -9.90 -34.69
C ALA A 968 -12.08 -8.54 -35.37
N ASN A 969 -13.30 -8.18 -35.76
CA ASN A 969 -13.60 -6.89 -36.37
C ASN A 969 -13.34 -5.74 -35.38
N ARG A 970 -13.77 -5.86 -34.12
CA ARG A 970 -13.46 -4.89 -33.07
C ARG A 970 -11.97 -4.73 -32.83
N THR A 971 -11.21 -5.83 -32.89
CA THR A 971 -9.74 -5.82 -32.77
C THR A 971 -9.10 -5.05 -33.93
N ARG A 972 -9.59 -5.28 -35.16
CA ARG A 972 -9.10 -4.60 -36.36
C ARG A 972 -9.43 -3.11 -36.36
N GLU A 973 -10.66 -2.75 -36.04
CA GLU A 973 -11.12 -1.36 -35.95
C GLU A 973 -10.31 -0.58 -34.91
N ALA A 974 -10.09 -1.17 -33.73
CA ALA A 974 -9.26 -0.56 -32.69
C ALA A 974 -7.85 -0.26 -33.20
N PHE A 975 -7.21 -1.22 -33.88
CA PHE A 975 -5.89 -1.03 -34.48
C PHE A 975 -5.87 0.05 -35.57
N GLU A 976 -6.85 0.08 -36.47
CA GLU A 976 -6.90 1.07 -37.56
C GLU A 976 -7.13 2.50 -37.04
N ASP A 977 -7.98 2.65 -36.04
CA ASP A 977 -8.19 3.93 -35.36
C ASP A 977 -6.93 4.41 -34.66
N ASP A 978 -6.17 3.48 -34.07
CA ASP A 978 -4.87 3.78 -33.47
C ASP A 978 -3.85 4.22 -34.55
N MET A 979 -3.78 3.54 -35.69
CA MET A 979 -2.92 3.90 -36.82
C MET A 979 -3.23 5.30 -37.38
N LYS A 980 -4.51 5.67 -37.47
CA LYS A 980 -4.94 7.00 -37.96
C LYS A 980 -4.49 8.12 -37.03
N ARG A 981 -4.44 7.87 -35.73
CA ARG A 981 -4.04 8.87 -34.71
C ARG A 981 -2.53 9.06 -34.61
N CYS A 982 -1.75 8.11 -35.13
CA CYS A 982 -0.28 8.17 -35.14
C CYS A 982 0.30 9.01 -36.30
N LYS A 983 -0.47 9.22 -37.37
CA LYS A 983 -0.11 10.08 -38.52
C LYS A 983 -0.49 11.52 -38.24
#